data_AF-A0A6A0IDN8-F1
#
_entry.id   AF-A0A6A0IDN8-F1
#
_cell.length_a   1.000
_cell.length_b   1.000
_cell.length_c   1.000
_cell.angle_alpha   90.00
_cell.angle_beta   90.00
_cell.angle_gamma   90.00
#
_symmetry.space_group_name_H-M   'P 1'
#
loop_
_entity.id
_entity.type
_entity.pdbx_description
1 polymer ?
#
loop_
_entity_poly.entity_id
_entity_poly.type
_entity_poly.pdbx_seq_one_letter_code
_entity_poly.pdbx_strand_id
1 'polypeptide(L)'
;MARLSPLLGVLALLAGPARGEGPAVRFVLPSRVLVGDPAADPRFEPQALAARFRERFSAAFPGAVVELGAERMLSADERVLLAMPAVTAVRTAHEVKAGSIHDFTAIVAGAVWVVDPWTNAVLQAGTRMAEGTLRLGESQLGSLDAELRKAFAEAGARWLEACLDQLRTGLEPFLVEAATVEMPKGGRKRGGGVWPRGTAHGVREGLVFAAGAGRYARVTASFRRFSLLRDAADPARLVPPGESYSAVVVDRPSERPEPAVAVTWVGRGPSTPGGEGTGEVPTAGLLSFLRSYLGKGGGFRVLPATSGASSSDPTLAALSGEVSRFTNLVASGGITLHRESLLEAARESPDVRVEVGCLETYRGTRETGGGRKERLYRATFAATVSARQGEGESAVYPLGRLVLHPEELALAEMAGVREVSPGDAWFTVCRNGMVRLGSSLREEVSRLLAASGSRREARVVRGRVDWGGPPPGRHTPLALLRPAGEVRAADGKESLGTLLLEVPPSAGYLTPSNLPSEPLAEGDVVAFRGEGSSRPTAALTLEVEAASRRAWVPEPAWLLRLAADALGQGGAASLVPVDASAPSPAGLERSLRVAVSALGMSPAARGAAFTGQWRGRVLASGGGEGAPLAKFGLQLDSTGGPPPGREPLAPPDVTGWGLRYVTDALRALGEKGLEKGLRESLADGPAEAR
;
A
#
# COMPACT_ATOMS: atom_id res chain seq x y z
N MET A 1 -63.22 -50.04 16.55
CA MET A 1 -62.97 -48.91 17.47
C MET A 1 -61.50 -48.95 17.84
N ALA A 2 -60.63 -47.96 17.64
CA ALA A 2 -60.65 -46.69 16.93
C ALA A 2 -59.18 -46.33 16.58
N ARG A 3 -58.97 -45.68 15.42
CA ARG A 3 -58.08 -44.52 15.09
C ARG A 3 -56.77 -44.36 15.91
N LEU A 4 -55.56 -44.14 15.39
CA LEU A 4 -55.05 -43.50 14.16
C LEU A 4 -53.56 -43.87 13.90
N SER A 5 -53.28 -44.16 12.62
CA SER A 5 -52.12 -44.01 11.70
C SER A 5 -50.73 -43.42 12.09
N PRO A 6 -49.69 -43.69 11.25
CA PRO A 6 -48.27 -43.78 11.60
C PRO A 6 -47.44 -42.53 11.23
N LEU A 7 -46.34 -42.28 11.93
CA LEU A 7 -45.30 -41.32 11.53
C LEU A 7 -43.99 -41.66 12.24
N LEU A 8 -43.30 -42.68 11.74
CA LEU A 8 -41.96 -43.10 12.21
C LEU A 8 -40.97 -43.15 11.03
N GLY A 9 -41.08 -42.14 10.15
CA GLY A 9 -40.22 -41.98 8.99
C GLY A 9 -40.07 -40.52 8.61
N VAL A 10 -39.34 -39.75 9.43
CA VAL A 10 -38.43 -38.64 9.06
C VAL A 10 -37.56 -38.39 10.29
N LEU A 11 -36.42 -39.07 10.36
CA LEU A 11 -35.36 -38.87 11.38
C LEU A 11 -34.25 -37.95 10.81
N ALA A 12 -34.67 -36.93 10.05
CA ALA A 12 -33.80 -35.94 9.44
C ALA A 12 -34.59 -34.65 9.25
N LEU A 13 -34.76 -33.85 10.31
CA LEU A 13 -35.19 -32.43 10.27
C LEU A 13 -35.48 -31.89 11.69
N LEU A 14 -34.54 -31.97 12.64
CA LEU A 14 -34.64 -31.22 13.91
C LEU A 14 -33.27 -30.70 14.40
N ALA A 15 -32.42 -30.26 13.48
CA ALA A 15 -31.39 -29.27 13.79
C ALA A 15 -31.95 -27.88 13.47
N GLY A 16 -32.89 -27.43 14.31
CA GLY A 16 -33.38 -26.05 14.33
C GLY A 16 -32.39 -25.15 15.09
N PRO A 17 -32.31 -23.86 14.73
CA PRO A 17 -31.16 -23.02 15.00
C PRO A 17 -31.18 -22.48 16.44
N ALA A 18 -30.13 -22.76 17.20
CA ALA A 18 -29.64 -21.84 18.21
C ALA A 18 -28.41 -21.13 17.63
N ARG A 19 -28.60 -20.43 16.50
CA ARG A 19 -27.59 -19.53 15.92
C ARG A 19 -27.83 -18.14 16.51
N GLY A 20 -26.98 -17.72 17.45
CA GLY A 20 -26.94 -16.33 17.91
C GLY A 20 -26.79 -15.40 16.71
N GLU A 21 -27.68 -14.42 16.65
CA GLU A 21 -28.08 -13.68 15.47
C GLU A 21 -27.04 -12.64 15.01
N GLY A 22 -26.75 -12.66 13.71
CA GLY A 22 -26.10 -11.57 12.97
C GLY A 22 -24.64 -11.84 12.56
N PRO A 23 -24.23 -11.50 11.33
CA PRO A 23 -22.81 -11.51 10.96
C PRO A 23 -22.02 -10.57 11.88
N ALA A 24 -20.83 -11.01 12.31
CA ALA A 24 -19.97 -10.28 13.25
C ALA A 24 -19.49 -8.90 12.76
N VAL A 25 -19.54 -8.64 11.45
CA VAL A 25 -19.21 -7.35 10.82
C VAL A 25 -20.44 -6.82 10.10
N ARG A 26 -20.84 -5.59 10.44
CA ARG A 26 -21.97 -4.89 9.84
C ARG A 26 -21.47 -3.86 8.83
N PHE A 27 -22.16 -3.72 7.71
CA PHE A 27 -21.81 -2.80 6.63
C PHE A 27 -22.85 -1.70 6.48
N VAL A 28 -22.39 -0.47 6.35
CA VAL A 28 -23.20 0.63 5.85
C VAL A 28 -22.87 0.82 4.38
N LEU A 29 -23.91 0.88 3.55
CA LEU A 29 -23.78 1.16 2.12
C LEU A 29 -24.12 2.64 1.90
N PRO A 30 -23.17 3.45 1.39
CA PRO A 30 -23.44 4.85 1.12
C PRO A 30 -24.50 4.97 0.01
N SER A 31 -25.22 6.08 0.04
CA SER A 31 -26.25 6.39 -0.97
C SER A 31 -25.67 6.74 -2.35
N ARG A 32 -24.34 6.89 -2.46
CA ARG A 32 -23.65 7.40 -3.65
C ARG A 32 -22.45 6.55 -4.02
N VAL A 33 -22.14 6.52 -5.32
CA VAL A 33 -20.88 6.00 -5.85
C VAL A 33 -19.83 7.11 -5.79
N LEU A 34 -18.64 6.78 -5.29
CA LEU A 34 -17.49 7.67 -5.42
C LEU A 34 -16.99 7.61 -6.87
N VAL A 35 -17.07 8.72 -7.60
CA VAL A 35 -16.48 8.84 -8.94
C VAL A 35 -15.28 9.76 -8.81
N GLY A 36 -14.09 9.16 -8.73
CA GLY A 36 -12.82 9.88 -8.60
C GLY A 36 -12.26 10.38 -9.93
N ASP A 37 -13.04 10.25 -11.00
CA ASP A 37 -12.66 10.60 -12.35
C ASP A 37 -13.35 11.90 -12.79
N PRO A 38 -12.61 13.02 -12.92
CA PRO A 38 -13.21 14.32 -13.23
C PRO A 38 -13.63 14.45 -14.69
N ALA A 39 -13.14 13.54 -15.55
CA ALA A 39 -13.43 13.51 -16.97
C ALA A 39 -14.24 12.25 -17.31
N ALA A 40 -14.97 11.71 -16.32
CA ALA A 40 -15.86 10.58 -16.51
C ALA A 40 -16.79 10.84 -17.70
N ASP A 41 -16.94 9.85 -18.58
CA ASP A 41 -17.84 9.95 -19.71
C ASP A 41 -19.27 10.29 -19.23
N PRO A 42 -19.90 11.35 -19.75
CA PRO A 42 -21.21 11.81 -19.26
C PRO A 42 -22.35 10.81 -19.51
N ARG A 43 -22.12 9.80 -20.35
CA ARG A 43 -23.08 8.71 -20.62
C ARG A 43 -23.04 7.62 -19.56
N PHE A 44 -22.09 7.65 -18.64
CA PHE A 44 -22.11 6.79 -17.46
C PHE A 44 -23.06 7.36 -16.42
N GLU A 45 -23.91 6.52 -15.83
CA GLU A 45 -24.92 6.89 -14.84
C GLU A 45 -24.56 6.36 -13.45
N PRO A 46 -23.90 7.15 -12.57
CA PRO A 46 -23.45 6.67 -11.25
C PRO A 46 -24.60 6.22 -10.34
N GLN A 47 -25.79 6.81 -10.49
CA GLN A 47 -26.95 6.48 -9.65
C GLN A 47 -27.53 5.10 -9.98
N ALA A 48 -27.56 4.73 -11.26
CA ALA A 48 -27.94 3.38 -11.66
C ALA A 48 -26.98 2.33 -11.07
N LEU A 49 -25.68 2.65 -11.04
CA LEU A 49 -24.68 1.79 -10.40
C LEU A 49 -24.85 1.74 -8.87
N ALA A 50 -25.21 2.83 -8.20
CA ALA A 50 -25.48 2.86 -6.75
C ALA A 50 -26.62 1.90 -6.35
N ALA A 51 -27.74 1.97 -7.07
CA ALA A 51 -28.90 1.11 -6.85
C ALA A 51 -28.53 -0.37 -7.03
N ARG A 52 -27.83 -0.69 -8.13
CA ARG A 52 -27.35 -2.04 -8.41
C ARG A 52 -26.32 -2.54 -7.41
N PHE A 53 -25.42 -1.67 -6.94
CA PHE A 53 -24.48 -1.98 -5.88
C PHE A 53 -25.21 -2.40 -4.60
N ARG A 54 -26.22 -1.63 -4.16
CA ARG A 54 -26.99 -1.96 -2.96
C ARG A 54 -27.67 -3.32 -3.07
N GLU A 55 -28.33 -3.59 -4.19
CA GLU A 55 -28.98 -4.88 -4.47
C GLU A 55 -27.96 -6.04 -4.43
N ARG A 56 -26.88 -5.94 -5.22
CA ARG A 56 -25.89 -7.01 -5.37
C ARG A 56 -25.04 -7.22 -4.11
N PHE A 57 -24.69 -6.15 -3.40
CA PHE A 57 -23.96 -6.25 -2.14
C PHE A 57 -24.83 -6.94 -1.08
N SER A 58 -26.10 -6.55 -0.96
CA SER A 58 -27.03 -7.18 0.00
C SER A 58 -27.25 -8.66 -0.31
N ALA A 59 -27.29 -9.04 -1.60
CA ALA A 59 -27.33 -10.43 -2.02
C ALA A 59 -26.03 -11.19 -1.73
N ALA A 60 -24.87 -10.54 -1.91
CA ALA A 60 -23.56 -11.12 -1.65
C ALA A 60 -23.26 -11.28 -0.14
N PHE A 61 -23.82 -10.41 0.70
CA PHE A 61 -23.64 -10.38 2.15
C PHE A 61 -25.00 -10.30 2.90
N PRO A 62 -25.83 -11.36 2.86
CA PRO A 62 -27.18 -11.33 3.43
C PRO A 62 -27.16 -11.06 4.94
N GLY A 63 -28.02 -10.13 5.39
CA GLY A 63 -28.17 -9.78 6.81
C GLY A 63 -27.01 -8.97 7.42
N ALA A 64 -26.00 -8.59 6.62
CA ALA A 64 -24.86 -7.79 7.09
C ALA A 64 -25.03 -6.28 6.91
N VAL A 65 -26.00 -5.86 6.09
CA VAL A 65 -26.22 -4.44 5.76
C VAL A 65 -27.08 -3.77 6.82
N VAL A 66 -26.64 -2.59 7.28
CA VAL A 66 -27.36 -1.72 8.22
C VAL A 66 -27.66 -0.40 7.54
N GLU A 67 -28.89 0.08 7.69
CA GLU A 67 -29.28 1.42 7.23
C GLU A 67 -29.03 2.45 8.33
N LEU A 68 -28.41 3.58 7.95
CA LEU A 68 -28.25 4.74 8.84
C LEU A 68 -29.54 5.55 8.89
N GLY A 69 -29.89 6.07 10.06
CA GLY A 69 -31.08 6.89 10.24
C GLY A 69 -31.15 7.55 11.62
N ALA A 70 -32.15 8.39 11.84
CA ALA A 70 -32.34 9.11 13.10
C ALA A 70 -32.48 8.17 14.31
N GLU A 71 -32.97 6.94 14.09
CA GLU A 71 -33.13 5.92 15.14
C GLU A 71 -31.91 4.99 15.28
N ARG A 72 -30.91 5.11 14.38
CA ARG A 72 -29.74 4.24 14.35
C ARG A 72 -28.46 5.05 14.18
N MET A 73 -27.90 5.47 15.30
CA MET A 73 -26.59 6.14 15.37
C MET A 73 -25.45 5.12 15.59
N LEU A 74 -24.29 5.39 15.01
CA LEU A 74 -23.05 4.62 15.11
C LEU A 74 -22.26 5.07 16.35
N SER A 75 -22.01 4.17 17.30
CA SER A 75 -21.02 4.41 18.36
C SER A 75 -19.61 4.10 17.84
N ALA A 76 -18.59 4.73 18.45
CA ALA A 76 -17.19 4.33 18.21
C ALA A 76 -16.96 2.85 18.48
N ASP A 77 -17.64 2.31 19.50
CA ASP A 77 -17.53 0.89 19.86
C ASP A 77 -18.40 -0.04 18.97
N GLU A 78 -19.16 0.49 18.01
CA GLU A 78 -19.94 -0.34 17.08
C GLU A 78 -19.06 -0.87 15.92
N ARG A 79 -19.19 -2.17 15.67
CA ARG A 79 -18.48 -2.91 14.62
C ARG A 79 -19.08 -2.69 13.23
N VAL A 80 -18.92 -1.48 12.72
CA VAL A 80 -19.46 -1.07 11.42
C VAL A 80 -18.36 -0.64 10.47
N LEU A 81 -18.40 -1.18 9.26
CA LEU A 81 -17.55 -0.78 8.13
C LEU A 81 -18.40 -0.12 7.05
N LEU A 82 -17.81 0.74 6.25
CA LEU A 82 -18.47 1.26 5.05
C LEU A 82 -18.04 0.42 3.85
N ALA A 83 -18.97 -0.07 3.04
CA ALA A 83 -18.65 -0.66 1.75
C ALA A 83 -19.08 0.30 0.65
N MET A 84 -18.12 0.88 -0.05
CA MET A 84 -18.35 1.96 -1.01
C MET A 84 -17.83 1.58 -2.40
N PRO A 85 -18.66 1.65 -3.45
CA PRO A 85 -18.19 1.57 -4.82
C PRO A 85 -17.43 2.86 -5.17
N ALA A 86 -16.17 2.71 -5.56
CA ALA A 86 -15.26 3.78 -5.93
C ALA A 86 -14.77 3.57 -7.38
N VAL A 87 -15.42 4.26 -8.31
CA VAL A 87 -15.07 4.27 -9.72
C VAL A 87 -13.93 5.26 -9.93
N THR A 88 -12.78 4.76 -10.33
CA THR A 88 -11.55 5.55 -10.54
C THR A 88 -11.37 5.95 -12.00
N ALA A 89 -12.08 5.29 -12.93
CA ALA A 89 -12.11 5.67 -14.33
C ALA A 89 -13.40 5.27 -15.04
N VAL A 90 -13.87 6.17 -15.90
CA VAL A 90 -14.95 5.98 -16.85
C VAL A 90 -14.53 6.62 -18.17
N ARG A 91 -14.22 5.80 -19.17
CA ARG A 91 -13.72 6.26 -20.47
C ARG A 91 -14.45 5.57 -21.61
N THR A 92 -14.57 6.28 -22.72
CA THR A 92 -14.91 5.67 -24.00
C THR A 92 -13.67 5.72 -24.87
N ALA A 93 -13.06 4.57 -25.13
CA ALA A 93 -12.03 4.47 -26.15
C ALA A 93 -12.70 4.32 -27.52
N HIS A 94 -12.19 5.02 -28.52
CA HIS A 94 -12.69 4.96 -29.89
C HIS A 94 -11.58 4.55 -30.84
N GLU A 95 -11.87 3.54 -31.67
CA GLU A 95 -10.99 3.04 -32.71
C GLU A 95 -11.74 3.06 -34.06
N VAL A 96 -11.10 3.59 -35.11
CA VAL A 96 -11.61 3.52 -36.49
C VAL A 96 -10.85 2.44 -37.26
N LYS A 97 -11.59 1.47 -37.81
CA LYS A 97 -11.04 0.38 -38.64
C LYS A 97 -11.30 0.65 -40.13
N ALA A 98 -10.50 0.02 -40.99
CA ALA A 98 -10.65 0.12 -42.44
C ALA A 98 -12.09 -0.20 -42.88
N GLY A 99 -12.69 0.67 -43.70
CA GLY A 99 -14.07 0.55 -44.18
C GLY A 99 -15.14 1.27 -43.33
N SER A 100 -14.79 2.37 -42.66
CA SER A 100 -15.72 3.20 -41.83
C SER A 100 -16.42 2.44 -40.70
N ILE A 101 -15.76 1.43 -40.12
CA ILE A 101 -16.26 0.72 -38.95
C ILE A 101 -15.69 1.39 -37.70
N HIS A 102 -16.57 1.82 -36.80
CA HIS A 102 -16.22 2.44 -35.54
C HIS A 102 -16.37 1.43 -34.40
N ASP A 103 -15.26 1.08 -33.76
CA ASP A 103 -15.24 0.27 -32.54
C ASP A 103 -15.13 1.22 -31.34
N PHE A 104 -16.13 1.18 -30.47
CA PHE A 104 -16.13 1.92 -29.21
C PHE A 104 -16.00 0.96 -28.04
N THR A 105 -15.21 1.31 -27.04
CA THR A 105 -15.06 0.53 -25.82
C THR A 105 -15.37 1.40 -24.61
N ALA A 106 -16.47 1.10 -23.94
CA ALA A 106 -16.86 1.67 -22.66
C ALA A 106 -16.05 1.00 -21.54
N ILE A 107 -15.18 1.73 -20.88
CA ILE A 107 -14.26 1.24 -19.85
C ILE A 107 -14.73 1.75 -18.49
N VAL A 108 -14.96 0.83 -17.56
CA VAL A 108 -15.21 1.14 -16.14
C VAL A 108 -14.12 0.48 -15.30
N ALA A 109 -13.35 1.30 -14.59
CA ALA A 109 -12.31 0.83 -13.69
C ALA A 109 -12.46 1.45 -12.29
N GLY A 110 -12.11 0.68 -11.27
CA GLY A 110 -12.20 1.13 -9.89
C GLY A 110 -12.17 -0.04 -8.92
N ALA A 111 -12.67 0.19 -7.71
CA ALA A 111 -12.82 -0.84 -6.71
C ALA A 111 -14.09 -0.67 -5.89
N VAL A 112 -14.51 -1.73 -5.20
CA VAL A 112 -15.36 -1.58 -4.02
C VAL A 112 -14.44 -1.52 -2.79
N TRP A 113 -14.44 -0.40 -2.09
CA TRP A 113 -13.63 -0.17 -0.89
C TRP A 113 -14.39 -0.58 0.36
N VAL A 114 -13.68 -1.24 1.27
CA VAL A 114 -14.11 -1.44 2.66
C VAL A 114 -13.35 -0.44 3.52
N VAL A 115 -14.08 0.48 4.12
CA VAL A 115 -13.54 1.69 4.76
C VAL A 115 -13.85 1.66 6.25
N ASP A 116 -12.86 2.04 7.06
CA ASP A 116 -13.08 2.35 8.47
C ASP A 116 -13.79 3.71 8.59
N PRO A 117 -15.03 3.79 9.12
CA PRO A 117 -15.74 5.05 9.21
C PRO A 117 -15.02 6.09 10.06
N TRP A 118 -14.20 5.70 11.03
CA TRP A 118 -13.57 6.62 11.99
C TRP A 118 -12.31 7.28 11.47
N THR A 119 -11.54 6.60 10.62
CA THR A 119 -10.32 7.16 10.01
C THR A 119 -10.47 7.41 8.51
N ASN A 120 -11.63 7.10 7.91
CA ASN A 120 -11.88 7.10 6.46
C ASN A 120 -10.87 6.27 5.66
N ALA A 121 -10.20 5.34 6.31
CA ALA A 121 -9.12 4.57 5.71
C ALA A 121 -9.65 3.36 4.97
N VAL A 122 -9.08 3.09 3.80
CA VAL A 122 -9.36 1.87 3.04
C VAL A 122 -8.63 0.73 3.73
N LEU A 123 -9.39 -0.18 4.32
CA LEU A 123 -8.89 -1.40 4.94
C LEU A 123 -8.67 -2.50 3.90
N GLN A 124 -9.55 -2.56 2.90
CA GLN A 124 -9.48 -3.50 1.79
C GLN A 124 -10.13 -2.92 0.54
N ALA A 125 -9.63 -3.29 -0.64
CA ALA A 125 -10.25 -2.95 -1.92
C ALA A 125 -10.39 -4.19 -2.82
N GLY A 126 -11.59 -4.38 -3.38
CA GLY A 126 -11.86 -5.31 -4.48
C GLY A 126 -11.73 -4.57 -5.81
N THR A 127 -10.53 -4.55 -6.40
CA THR A 127 -10.17 -3.70 -7.54
C THR A 127 -10.28 -4.45 -8.86
N ARG A 128 -11.05 -3.91 -9.82
CA ARG A 128 -11.28 -4.49 -11.16
C ARG A 128 -11.40 -3.44 -12.25
N MET A 129 -11.31 -3.92 -13.48
CA MET A 129 -11.69 -3.20 -14.68
C MET A 129 -12.61 -4.11 -15.48
N ALA A 130 -13.63 -3.53 -16.09
CA ALA A 130 -14.47 -4.20 -17.08
C ALA A 130 -14.69 -3.28 -18.27
N GLU A 131 -14.93 -3.90 -19.42
CA GLU A 131 -15.06 -3.23 -20.70
C GLU A 131 -16.35 -3.69 -21.37
N GLY A 132 -17.05 -2.76 -22.01
CA GLY A 132 -18.19 -3.01 -22.90
C GLY A 132 -17.84 -2.56 -24.31
N THR A 133 -17.74 -3.50 -25.25
CA THR A 133 -17.37 -3.22 -26.63
C THR A 133 -18.60 -3.08 -27.51
N LEU A 134 -18.61 -2.05 -28.35
CA LEU A 134 -19.65 -1.72 -29.30
C LEU A 134 -19.01 -1.55 -30.68
N ARG A 135 -19.65 -2.06 -31.72
CA ARG A 135 -19.24 -1.85 -33.12
C ARG A 135 -20.40 -1.20 -33.87
N LEU A 136 -20.16 -0.06 -34.50
CA LEU A 136 -21.14 0.68 -35.30
C LEU A 136 -20.59 0.96 -36.70
N GLY A 137 -21.47 0.87 -37.71
CA GLY A 137 -21.21 1.46 -39.02
C GLY A 137 -21.47 2.97 -39.01
N GLU A 138 -20.92 3.69 -39.98
CA GLU A 138 -21.04 5.16 -40.13
C GLU A 138 -22.51 5.64 -40.10
N SER A 139 -23.42 4.91 -40.77
CA SER A 139 -24.85 5.22 -40.79
C SER A 139 -25.57 5.04 -39.46
N GLN A 140 -24.94 4.38 -38.47
CA GLN A 140 -25.52 4.09 -37.15
C GLN A 140 -24.99 5.03 -36.06
N LEU A 141 -24.05 5.91 -36.38
CA LEU A 141 -23.45 6.86 -35.42
C LEU A 141 -24.48 7.80 -34.77
N GLY A 142 -25.62 8.04 -35.42
CA GLY A 142 -26.73 8.80 -34.82
C GLY A 142 -27.33 8.16 -33.56
N SER A 143 -27.07 6.87 -33.30
CA SER A 143 -27.51 6.14 -32.10
C SER A 143 -26.42 5.92 -31.05
N LEU A 144 -25.22 6.46 -31.28
CA LEU A 144 -24.01 6.20 -30.49
C LEU A 144 -24.21 6.39 -28.98
N ASP A 145 -24.83 7.48 -28.56
CA ASP A 145 -24.99 7.80 -27.14
C ASP A 145 -25.86 6.78 -26.41
N ALA A 146 -26.95 6.32 -27.04
CA ALA A 146 -27.83 5.32 -26.44
C ALA A 146 -27.13 3.96 -26.32
N GLU A 147 -26.37 3.56 -27.35
CA GLU A 147 -25.61 2.31 -27.32
C GLU A 147 -24.44 2.37 -26.33
N LEU A 148 -23.79 3.52 -26.17
CA LEU A 148 -22.74 3.70 -25.16
C LEU A 148 -23.28 3.67 -23.73
N ARG A 149 -24.48 4.23 -23.46
CA ARG A 149 -25.13 4.08 -22.15
C ARG A 149 -25.37 2.62 -21.80
N LYS A 150 -25.84 1.81 -22.77
CA LYS A 150 -26.00 0.35 -22.58
C LYS A 150 -24.65 -0.32 -22.33
N ALA A 151 -23.63 -0.01 -23.13
CA ALA A 151 -22.29 -0.54 -22.95
C ALA A 151 -21.70 -0.21 -21.57
N PHE A 152 -21.91 1.02 -21.07
CA PHE A 152 -21.50 1.42 -19.71
C PHE A 152 -22.28 0.68 -18.62
N ALA A 153 -23.60 0.48 -18.80
CA ALA A 153 -24.40 -0.28 -17.84
C ALA A 153 -23.94 -1.75 -17.75
N GLU A 154 -23.60 -2.38 -18.87
CA GLU A 154 -23.04 -3.74 -18.93
C GLU A 154 -21.62 -3.82 -18.36
N ALA A 155 -20.77 -2.86 -18.70
CA ALA A 155 -19.40 -2.78 -18.16
C ALA A 155 -19.45 -2.57 -16.63
N GLY A 156 -20.28 -1.64 -16.15
CA GLY A 156 -20.49 -1.39 -14.72
C GLY A 156 -21.03 -2.60 -13.96
N ALA A 157 -21.95 -3.35 -14.57
CA ALA A 157 -22.44 -4.62 -14.03
C ALA A 157 -21.33 -5.66 -13.85
N ARG A 158 -20.57 -5.92 -14.92
CA ARG A 158 -19.46 -6.89 -14.88
C ARG A 158 -18.36 -6.46 -13.91
N TRP A 159 -18.04 -5.17 -13.89
CA TRP A 159 -17.10 -4.58 -12.96
C TRP A 159 -17.53 -4.85 -11.51
N LEU A 160 -18.80 -4.58 -11.19
CA LEU A 160 -19.35 -4.75 -9.85
C LEU A 160 -19.29 -6.22 -9.39
N GLU A 161 -19.76 -7.15 -10.21
CA GLU A 161 -19.70 -8.59 -9.89
C GLU A 161 -18.26 -9.03 -9.61
N ALA A 162 -17.33 -8.68 -10.50
CA ALA A 162 -15.93 -9.05 -10.34
C ALA A 162 -15.28 -8.42 -9.08
N CYS A 163 -15.71 -7.22 -8.69
CA CYS A 163 -15.26 -6.55 -7.47
C CYS A 163 -15.81 -7.26 -6.22
N LEU A 164 -17.10 -7.61 -6.22
CA LEU A 164 -17.76 -8.30 -5.10
C LEU A 164 -17.20 -9.72 -4.92
N ASP A 165 -16.95 -10.45 -6.00
CA ASP A 165 -16.30 -11.77 -5.94
C ASP A 165 -14.91 -11.68 -5.31
N GLN A 166 -14.13 -10.66 -5.69
CA GLN A 166 -12.83 -10.44 -5.05
C GLN A 166 -12.99 -10.09 -3.57
N LEU A 167 -13.94 -9.21 -3.22
CA LEU A 167 -14.18 -8.85 -1.83
C LEU A 167 -14.59 -10.05 -1.00
N ARG A 168 -15.44 -10.94 -1.52
CA ARG A 168 -15.85 -12.17 -0.81
C ARG A 168 -14.63 -13.02 -0.42
N THR A 169 -13.71 -13.24 -1.35
CA THR A 169 -12.47 -14.00 -1.08
C THR A 169 -11.52 -13.27 -0.11
N GLY A 170 -11.37 -11.95 -0.26
CA GLY A 170 -10.43 -11.20 0.57
C GLY A 170 -10.96 -10.85 1.97
N LEU A 171 -12.29 -10.69 2.11
CA LEU A 171 -12.96 -10.43 3.39
C LEU A 171 -13.31 -11.72 4.13
N GLU A 172 -13.22 -12.88 3.49
CA GLU A 172 -13.46 -14.18 4.11
C GLU A 172 -12.84 -14.30 5.51
N PRO A 173 -11.59 -13.87 5.77
CA PRO A 173 -11.00 -13.97 7.09
C PRO A 173 -11.64 -13.06 8.15
N PHE A 174 -12.29 -11.96 7.73
CA PHE A 174 -12.98 -11.00 8.59
C PHE A 174 -14.47 -11.34 8.76
N LEU A 175 -15.01 -12.25 7.95
CA LEU A 175 -16.43 -12.56 7.86
C LEU A 175 -16.77 -14.01 8.21
N VAL A 176 -15.81 -14.93 8.11
CA VAL A 176 -16.06 -16.36 8.28
C VAL A 176 -15.83 -16.80 9.72
N GLU A 177 -16.91 -17.32 10.28
CA GLU A 177 -16.91 -18.13 11.48
C GLU A 177 -16.18 -19.45 11.18
N ALA A 178 -15.09 -19.73 11.91
CA ALA A 178 -14.39 -21.00 11.81
C ALA A 178 -14.17 -21.61 13.19
N ALA A 179 -14.43 -22.91 13.28
CA ALA A 179 -14.23 -23.69 14.49
C ALA A 179 -12.75 -23.86 14.81
N THR A 180 -12.40 -23.75 16.09
CA THR A 180 -11.06 -24.09 16.58
C THR A 180 -10.72 -25.55 16.33
N VAL A 181 -9.44 -25.80 16.15
CA VAL A 181 -8.87 -27.16 16.02
C VAL A 181 -8.14 -27.54 17.30
N GLU A 182 -7.94 -28.84 17.48
CA GLU A 182 -7.33 -29.38 18.68
C GLU A 182 -5.88 -28.94 18.82
N MET A 183 -5.50 -28.45 20.01
CA MET A 183 -4.11 -28.08 20.28
C MET A 183 -3.24 -29.35 20.46
N PRO A 184 -2.04 -29.40 19.86
CA PRO A 184 -1.10 -30.50 20.05
C PRO A 184 -0.81 -30.75 21.53
N LYS A 185 -0.51 -32.01 21.90
CA LYS A 185 -0.29 -32.43 23.29
C LYS A 185 0.69 -31.53 24.05
N GLY A 186 1.75 -31.04 23.41
CA GLY A 186 2.73 -30.14 24.01
C GLY A 186 2.20 -28.72 24.32
N GLY A 187 1.18 -28.25 23.60
CA GLY A 187 0.59 -26.90 23.77
C GLY A 187 -0.49 -26.81 24.83
N ARG A 188 -1.18 -27.92 25.17
CA ARG A 188 -2.31 -27.95 26.13
C ARG A 188 -2.03 -27.34 27.49
N LYS A 189 -0.76 -27.32 27.93
CA LYS A 189 -0.36 -26.79 29.24
C LYS A 189 -0.36 -25.26 29.32
N ARG A 190 -0.49 -24.52 28.20
CA ARG A 190 -0.35 -23.05 28.16
C ARG A 190 -1.65 -22.26 28.09
N GLY A 191 -2.80 -22.96 28.12
CA GLY A 191 -4.10 -22.36 27.81
C GLY A 191 -4.23 -22.00 26.32
N GLY A 192 -5.35 -21.40 25.96
CA GLY A 192 -5.64 -20.96 24.60
C GLY A 192 -6.16 -22.05 23.66
N GLY A 193 -6.21 -21.74 22.36
CA GLY A 193 -6.66 -22.65 21.31
C GLY A 193 -6.02 -22.35 19.97
N VAL A 194 -6.35 -23.16 18.97
CA VAL A 194 -5.86 -22.98 17.61
C VAL A 194 -6.99 -22.64 16.68
N TRP A 195 -6.86 -21.52 15.99
CA TRP A 195 -7.77 -21.13 14.91
C TRP A 195 -7.18 -21.56 13.58
N PRO A 196 -7.90 -22.30 12.72
CA PRO A 196 -7.37 -22.85 11.46
C PRO A 196 -7.23 -21.79 10.35
N ARG A 197 -6.98 -20.53 10.72
CA ARG A 197 -6.71 -19.42 9.82
C ARG A 197 -5.43 -18.71 10.26
N GLY A 198 -4.58 -18.43 9.30
CA GLY A 198 -3.23 -17.89 9.49
C GLY A 198 -2.94 -16.69 8.61
N THR A 199 -1.67 -16.31 8.46
CA THR A 199 -1.25 -15.16 7.65
C THR A 199 -1.60 -15.28 6.17
N ALA A 200 -1.71 -16.51 5.62
CA ALA A 200 -2.23 -16.74 4.26
C ALA A 200 -3.70 -16.30 4.10
N HIS A 201 -4.41 -16.20 5.23
CA HIS A 201 -5.76 -15.66 5.34
C HIS A 201 -5.73 -14.27 6.00
N GLY A 202 -4.63 -13.52 5.92
CA GLY A 202 -4.57 -12.16 6.46
C GLY A 202 -4.59 -12.04 8.00
N VAL A 203 -4.58 -13.14 8.74
CA VAL A 203 -4.58 -13.13 10.22
C VAL A 203 -3.23 -12.65 10.75
N ARG A 204 -3.26 -11.71 11.70
CA ARG A 204 -2.09 -11.11 12.35
C ARG A 204 -2.16 -11.27 13.85
N GLU A 205 -0.98 -11.28 14.48
CA GLU A 205 -0.85 -11.17 15.92
C GLU A 205 -1.54 -9.90 16.43
N GLY A 206 -2.25 -10.01 17.55
CA GLY A 206 -3.02 -8.92 18.15
C GLY A 206 -4.49 -8.85 17.73
N LEU A 207 -4.90 -9.49 16.61
CA LEU A 207 -6.31 -9.52 16.21
C LEU A 207 -7.19 -10.13 17.32
N VAL A 208 -8.42 -9.64 17.45
CA VAL A 208 -9.39 -10.14 18.43
C VAL A 208 -10.56 -10.80 17.69
N PHE A 209 -11.16 -11.81 18.30
CA PHE A 209 -12.20 -12.66 17.72
C PHE A 209 -13.33 -12.76 18.74
N ALA A 210 -14.57 -12.69 18.28
CA ALA A 210 -15.72 -13.00 19.11
C ALA A 210 -16.02 -14.51 19.01
N ALA A 211 -16.21 -15.12 20.17
CA ALA A 211 -16.86 -16.42 20.30
C ALA A 211 -18.35 -16.22 20.62
N GLY A 212 -19.14 -17.29 20.46
CA GLY A 212 -20.52 -17.32 20.96
C GLY A 212 -20.62 -16.92 22.45
N ALA A 213 -21.75 -16.34 22.84
CA ALA A 213 -22.04 -15.86 24.20
C ALA A 213 -21.20 -14.68 24.72
N GLY A 214 -20.74 -13.79 23.82
CA GLY A 214 -20.12 -12.51 24.22
C GLY A 214 -18.68 -12.62 24.73
N ARG A 215 -17.99 -13.72 24.41
CA ARG A 215 -16.60 -13.95 24.79
C ARG A 215 -15.65 -13.51 23.68
N TYR A 216 -14.43 -13.13 24.05
CA TYR A 216 -13.41 -12.69 23.12
C TYR A 216 -12.16 -13.55 23.22
N ALA A 217 -11.47 -13.73 22.08
CA ALA A 217 -10.14 -14.31 22.05
C ALA A 217 -9.19 -13.44 21.24
N ARG A 218 -7.94 -13.32 21.65
CA ARG A 218 -6.89 -12.57 20.98
C ARG A 218 -5.90 -13.52 20.30
N VAL A 219 -5.49 -13.22 19.07
CA VAL A 219 -4.38 -13.91 18.42
C VAL A 219 -3.08 -13.49 19.07
N THR A 220 -2.36 -14.47 19.60
CA THR A 220 -1.08 -14.30 20.29
C THR A 220 0.11 -14.71 19.42
N ALA A 221 -0.14 -15.47 18.36
CA ALA A 221 0.84 -15.77 17.31
C ALA A 221 0.09 -16.17 16.04
N SER A 222 0.58 -15.77 14.87
CA SER A 222 0.05 -16.20 13.58
C SER A 222 1.10 -16.97 12.78
N PHE A 223 0.67 -18.10 12.21
CA PHE A 223 1.45 -18.94 11.31
C PHE A 223 0.84 -18.86 9.92
N ARG A 224 1.48 -19.44 8.90
CA ARG A 224 0.99 -19.36 7.52
C ARG A 224 -0.47 -19.80 7.38
N ARG A 225 -0.88 -20.90 8.00
CA ARG A 225 -2.22 -21.50 7.81
C ARG A 225 -3.09 -21.55 9.06
N PHE A 226 -2.55 -21.26 10.24
CA PHE A 226 -3.28 -21.26 11.51
C PHE A 226 -2.78 -20.14 12.43
N SER A 227 -3.50 -19.87 13.51
CA SER A 227 -3.11 -18.89 14.53
C SER A 227 -3.44 -19.40 15.93
N LEU A 228 -2.71 -18.90 16.93
CA LEU A 228 -2.94 -19.19 18.34
C LEU A 228 -3.84 -18.15 18.96
N LEU A 229 -4.90 -18.60 19.62
CA LEU A 229 -5.86 -17.78 20.35
C LEU A 229 -5.65 -17.89 21.85
N ARG A 230 -5.86 -16.79 22.57
CA ARG A 230 -6.09 -16.78 24.02
C ARG A 230 -7.42 -16.14 24.33
N ASP A 231 -8.20 -16.73 25.23
CA ASP A 231 -9.40 -16.08 25.77
C ASP A 231 -9.00 -14.77 26.48
N ALA A 232 -9.70 -13.68 26.17
CA ALA A 232 -9.37 -12.35 26.64
C ALA A 232 -9.74 -12.14 28.12
N ALA A 233 -10.78 -12.84 28.59
CA ALA A 233 -11.24 -12.78 29.98
C ALA A 233 -10.46 -13.77 30.87
N ASP A 234 -10.07 -14.91 30.31
CA ASP A 234 -9.28 -15.92 31.01
C ASP A 234 -8.12 -16.45 30.13
N PRO A 235 -6.93 -15.81 30.17
CA PRO A 235 -5.78 -16.22 29.38
C PRO A 235 -5.27 -17.65 29.67
N ALA A 236 -5.64 -18.26 30.80
CA ALA A 236 -5.22 -19.60 31.20
C ALA A 236 -6.18 -20.69 30.71
N ARG A 237 -7.42 -20.33 30.32
CA ARG A 237 -8.43 -21.27 29.81
C ARG A 237 -7.95 -21.95 28.53
N LEU A 238 -8.06 -23.27 28.48
CA LEU A 238 -7.95 -24.02 27.23
C LEU A 238 -9.24 -23.83 26.41
N VAL A 239 -9.12 -23.33 25.19
CA VAL A 239 -10.23 -23.19 24.26
C VAL A 239 -10.49 -24.58 23.64
N PRO A 240 -11.68 -25.17 23.82
CA PRO A 240 -12.02 -26.48 23.28
C PRO A 240 -12.03 -26.47 21.74
N PRO A 241 -11.73 -27.60 21.08
CA PRO A 241 -11.94 -27.74 19.64
C PRO A 241 -13.44 -27.66 19.32
N GLY A 242 -13.78 -27.10 18.16
CA GLY A 242 -15.18 -26.92 17.76
C GLY A 242 -15.78 -25.58 18.20
N GLU A 243 -15.11 -24.79 19.05
CA GLU A 243 -15.58 -23.44 19.42
C GLU A 243 -15.40 -22.52 18.21
N SER A 244 -16.52 -21.97 17.74
CA SER A 244 -16.56 -21.07 16.61
C SER A 244 -16.08 -19.68 17.00
N TYR A 245 -15.16 -19.15 16.20
CA TYR A 245 -14.74 -17.76 16.29
C TYR A 245 -15.02 -17.04 14.99
N SER A 246 -15.63 -15.86 15.11
CA SER A 246 -15.73 -14.88 14.05
C SER A 246 -14.71 -13.78 14.29
N ALA A 247 -13.97 -13.39 13.26
CA ALA A 247 -13.05 -12.27 13.33
C ALA A 247 -13.79 -10.99 13.72
N VAL A 248 -13.35 -10.39 14.81
CA VAL A 248 -13.76 -9.05 15.20
C VAL A 248 -12.68 -8.13 14.67
N VAL A 249 -13.04 -7.31 13.69
CA VAL A 249 -12.05 -6.42 13.07
C VAL A 249 -11.42 -5.50 14.13
N VAL A 250 -12.17 -5.07 15.15
CA VAL A 250 -11.74 -4.61 16.50
C VAL A 250 -12.98 -4.20 17.33
N ASP A 251 -12.85 -4.09 18.65
CA ASP A 251 -13.88 -3.50 19.52
C ASP A 251 -13.87 -1.97 19.49
N ARG A 252 -12.72 -1.34 19.24
CA ARG A 252 -12.58 0.12 19.07
C ARG A 252 -11.74 0.50 17.84
N PRO A 253 -12.08 1.58 17.11
CA PRO A 253 -11.34 2.05 15.93
C PRO A 253 -9.89 2.45 16.22
N SER A 254 -9.63 2.95 17.43
CA SER A 254 -8.29 3.31 17.92
C SER A 254 -7.39 2.09 18.16
N GLU A 255 -7.98 0.90 18.35
CA GLU A 255 -7.27 -0.34 18.69
C GLU A 255 -6.93 -1.17 17.44
N ARG A 256 -7.24 -0.67 16.24
CA ARG A 256 -6.94 -1.34 14.96
C ARG A 256 -5.44 -1.66 14.84
N PRO A 257 -5.06 -2.94 14.65
CA PRO A 257 -3.66 -3.34 14.58
C PRO A 257 -3.01 -3.08 13.20
N GLU A 258 -3.78 -2.70 12.18
CA GLU A 258 -3.22 -2.45 10.85
C GLU A 258 -2.42 -1.15 10.81
N PRO A 259 -1.18 -1.19 10.26
CA PRO A 259 -0.37 0.00 10.19
C PRO A 259 -1.03 1.03 9.26
N ALA A 260 -1.07 2.27 9.73
CA ALA A 260 -1.54 3.42 9.01
C ALA A 260 -0.55 3.80 7.90
N VAL A 261 -1.03 3.80 6.66
CA VAL A 261 -0.25 4.21 5.49
C VAL A 261 -0.85 5.49 4.93
N ALA A 262 -0.14 6.61 5.11
CA ALA A 262 -0.49 7.88 4.50
C ALA A 262 0.10 7.97 3.10
N VAL A 263 -0.72 8.36 2.12
CA VAL A 263 -0.28 8.57 0.73
C VAL A 263 -0.43 10.04 0.36
N THR A 264 0.63 10.66 -0.15
CA THR A 264 0.62 12.06 -0.59
C THR A 264 1.19 12.19 -2.00
N TRP A 265 0.77 13.24 -2.72
CA TRP A 265 1.38 13.59 -4.01
C TRP A 265 2.46 14.64 -3.81
N VAL A 266 3.60 14.47 -4.50
CA VAL A 266 4.74 15.38 -4.49
C VAL A 266 5.03 15.87 -5.90
N GLY A 267 5.22 17.19 -6.02
CA GLY A 267 5.49 17.85 -7.29
C GLY A 267 4.24 18.07 -8.13
N ARG A 268 4.43 18.45 -9.39
CA ARG A 268 3.33 18.69 -10.33
C ARG A 268 2.65 17.39 -10.77
N GLY A 269 1.38 17.49 -11.16
CA GLY A 269 0.66 16.39 -11.82
C GLY A 269 1.26 16.10 -13.21
N PRO A 270 1.09 14.88 -13.75
CA PRO A 270 1.57 14.55 -15.08
C PRO A 270 0.73 15.29 -16.14
N SER A 271 1.35 16.18 -16.91
CA SER A 271 0.69 16.85 -18.04
C SER A 271 0.81 16.04 -19.33
N THR A 272 -0.19 16.14 -20.20
CA THR A 272 -0.09 15.57 -21.56
C THR A 272 1.04 16.27 -22.31
N PRO A 273 2.04 15.53 -22.82
CA PRO A 273 3.11 16.17 -23.57
C PRO A 273 2.57 16.75 -24.89
N GLY A 274 2.71 18.07 -25.06
CA GLY A 274 2.27 18.80 -26.27
C GLY A 274 1.11 19.78 -26.07
N GLY A 275 0.53 19.89 -24.87
CA GLY A 275 -0.42 20.98 -24.54
C GLY A 275 -1.83 20.83 -25.12
N GLU A 276 -2.15 19.68 -25.71
CA GLU A 276 -3.53 19.32 -26.06
C GLU A 276 -4.26 19.02 -24.75
N GLY A 277 -4.94 20.04 -24.18
CA GLY A 277 -5.59 20.02 -22.86
C GLY A 277 -6.81 19.09 -22.74
N THR A 278 -6.90 18.05 -23.56
CA THR A 278 -7.99 17.07 -23.55
C THR A 278 -7.53 15.78 -22.85
N GLY A 279 -8.01 15.57 -21.61
CA GLY A 279 -7.94 14.27 -20.93
C GLY A 279 -6.82 14.08 -19.90
N GLU A 280 -6.25 15.16 -19.33
CA GLU A 280 -5.31 15.03 -18.21
C GLU A 280 -5.97 14.31 -17.01
N VAL A 281 -5.31 13.28 -16.48
CA VAL A 281 -5.78 12.58 -15.30
C VAL A 281 -5.35 13.39 -14.08
N PRO A 282 -6.28 13.89 -13.24
CA PRO A 282 -5.89 14.68 -12.09
C PRO A 282 -5.11 13.81 -11.10
N THR A 283 -4.25 14.45 -10.33
CA THR A 283 -3.55 13.82 -9.21
C THR A 283 -4.48 13.03 -8.28
N ALA A 284 -5.69 13.55 -7.99
CA ALA A 284 -6.66 12.87 -7.15
C ALA A 284 -7.11 11.52 -7.73
N GLY A 285 -7.36 11.46 -9.05
CA GLY A 285 -7.72 10.22 -9.76
C GLY A 285 -6.56 9.22 -9.78
N LEU A 286 -5.33 9.70 -9.99
CA LEU A 286 -4.11 8.87 -9.94
C LEU A 286 -3.88 8.25 -8.55
N LEU A 287 -4.01 9.06 -7.50
CA LEU A 287 -3.95 8.58 -6.12
C LEU A 287 -5.07 7.59 -5.81
N SER A 288 -6.26 7.76 -6.41
CA SER A 288 -7.37 6.82 -6.24
C SER A 288 -7.07 5.43 -6.85
N PHE A 289 -6.45 5.38 -8.03
CA PHE A 289 -5.91 4.12 -8.57
C PHE A 289 -4.91 3.51 -7.60
N LEU A 290 -3.89 4.28 -7.22
CA LEU A 290 -2.82 3.77 -6.36
C LEU A 290 -3.34 3.24 -5.02
N ARG A 291 -4.26 3.97 -4.35
CA ARG A 291 -4.88 3.54 -3.10
C ARG A 291 -5.68 2.25 -3.27
N SER A 292 -6.43 2.10 -4.37
CA SER A 292 -7.19 0.89 -4.68
C SER A 292 -6.28 -0.33 -4.84
N TYR A 293 -5.08 -0.17 -5.41
CA TYR A 293 -4.14 -1.27 -5.55
C TYR A 293 -3.29 -1.51 -4.29
N LEU A 294 -2.96 -0.46 -3.53
CA LEU A 294 -2.25 -0.58 -2.26
C LEU A 294 -3.10 -1.31 -1.20
N GLY A 295 -4.40 -0.99 -1.13
CA GLY A 295 -5.38 -1.67 -0.28
C GLY A 295 -5.85 -3.02 -0.80
N LYS A 296 -5.41 -3.45 -2.00
CA LYS A 296 -5.82 -4.71 -2.61
C LYS A 296 -5.31 -5.89 -1.78
N GLY A 297 -6.22 -6.62 -1.13
CA GLY A 297 -5.90 -7.77 -0.28
C GLY A 297 -5.72 -7.48 1.21
N GLY A 298 -6.01 -6.25 1.65
CA GLY A 298 -6.10 -5.91 3.06
C GLY A 298 -4.77 -5.80 3.82
N GLY A 299 -4.85 -5.62 5.14
CA GLY A 299 -3.70 -5.61 6.05
C GLY A 299 -2.96 -4.27 6.19
N PHE A 300 -3.47 -3.22 5.58
CA PHE A 300 -3.01 -1.85 5.76
C PHE A 300 -4.22 -0.96 5.99
N ARG A 301 -4.06 0.04 6.85
CA ARG A 301 -5.04 1.13 6.98
C ARG A 301 -4.61 2.25 6.05
N VAL A 302 -5.01 2.17 4.78
CA VAL A 302 -4.62 3.16 3.76
C VAL A 302 -5.44 4.43 3.95
N LEU A 303 -4.82 5.44 4.54
CA LEU A 303 -5.47 6.69 4.87
C LEU A 303 -5.91 7.44 3.60
N PRO A 304 -6.93 8.30 3.69
CA PRO A 304 -7.20 9.29 2.66
C PRO A 304 -5.95 10.10 2.33
N ALA A 305 -5.75 10.38 1.05
CA ALA A 305 -4.63 11.21 0.66
C ALA A 305 -4.84 12.64 1.15
N THR A 306 -3.90 13.14 1.95
CA THR A 306 -3.79 14.56 2.30
C THR A 306 -2.81 15.18 1.32
N SER A 307 -3.24 15.61 0.13
CA SER A 307 -2.38 16.56 -0.57
C SER A 307 -2.59 17.94 0.04
N GLY A 308 -1.54 18.77 0.04
CA GLY A 308 -1.63 20.19 0.39
C GLY A 308 -2.62 20.99 -0.48
N ALA A 309 -3.32 20.35 -1.43
CA ALA A 309 -4.39 20.92 -2.24
C ALA A 309 -5.64 20.01 -2.43
N SER A 310 -5.72 18.81 -1.83
CA SER A 310 -6.78 17.80 -2.10
C SER A 310 -7.55 17.37 -0.87
N SER A 311 -7.63 18.23 0.14
CA SER A 311 -8.66 18.10 1.18
C SER A 311 -10.10 18.29 0.66
N SER A 312 -10.29 18.42 -0.67
CA SER A 312 -11.50 18.94 -1.32
C SER A 312 -12.31 17.95 -2.15
N ASP A 313 -12.06 16.63 -2.12
CA ASP A 313 -12.94 15.67 -2.82
C ASP A 313 -14.36 15.78 -2.24
N PRO A 314 -15.33 16.35 -2.98
CA PRO A 314 -16.64 16.68 -2.45
C PRO A 314 -17.45 15.42 -2.12
N THR A 315 -17.15 14.29 -2.77
CA THR A 315 -17.86 13.03 -2.55
C THR A 315 -17.36 12.36 -1.28
N LEU A 316 -16.05 12.36 -1.05
CA LEU A 316 -15.48 11.87 0.21
C LEU A 316 -15.86 12.79 1.39
N ALA A 317 -15.89 14.10 1.18
CA ALA A 317 -16.36 15.07 2.16
C ALA A 317 -17.86 14.86 2.48
N ALA A 318 -18.70 14.61 1.47
CA ALA A 318 -20.12 14.30 1.66
C ALA A 318 -20.33 12.99 2.42
N LEU A 319 -19.56 11.94 2.11
CA LEU A 319 -19.60 10.68 2.87
C LEU A 319 -19.15 10.91 4.31
N SER A 320 -18.07 11.68 4.51
CA SER A 320 -17.62 12.03 5.84
C SER A 320 -18.70 12.78 6.60
N GLY A 321 -19.36 13.77 5.99
CA GLY A 321 -20.48 14.47 6.60
C GLY A 321 -21.71 13.59 6.85
N GLU A 322 -22.01 12.63 5.97
CA GLU A 322 -23.08 11.63 6.17
C GLU A 322 -22.79 10.77 7.39
N VAL A 323 -21.61 10.16 7.48
CA VAL A 323 -21.22 9.33 8.63
C VAL A 323 -21.17 10.14 9.92
N SER A 324 -20.60 11.36 9.90
CA SER A 324 -20.53 12.22 11.10
C SER A 324 -21.92 12.62 11.61
N ARG A 325 -22.90 12.81 10.72
CA ARG A 325 -24.29 13.10 11.12
C ARG A 325 -24.94 11.96 11.89
N PHE A 326 -24.51 10.72 11.65
CA PHE A 326 -25.05 9.53 12.30
C PHE A 326 -24.06 8.92 13.31
N THR A 327 -23.07 9.65 13.80
CA THR A 327 -22.15 9.17 14.85
C THR A 327 -22.54 9.68 16.22
N ASN A 328 -22.54 8.80 17.23
CA ASN A 328 -22.65 9.19 18.63
C ASN A 328 -21.34 9.85 19.09
N LEU A 329 -21.44 11.01 19.72
CA LEU A 329 -20.32 11.62 20.43
C LEU A 329 -20.01 10.75 21.66
N VAL A 330 -18.87 10.07 21.67
CA VAL A 330 -18.48 9.24 22.81
C VAL A 330 -17.84 10.11 23.87
N ALA A 331 -18.47 10.18 25.04
CA ALA A 331 -17.91 10.73 26.27
C ALA A 331 -17.58 9.57 27.22
N SER A 332 -16.45 8.90 27.03
CA SER A 332 -15.93 7.94 28.00
C SER A 332 -14.81 8.60 28.80
N GLY A 333 -15.00 8.77 30.12
CA GLY A 333 -13.97 9.32 31.00
C GLY A 333 -13.83 10.85 31.00
N GLY A 334 -14.84 11.59 30.51
CA GLY A 334 -14.87 13.06 30.53
C GLY A 334 -14.24 13.74 29.30
N ILE A 335 -13.71 12.98 28.35
CA ILE A 335 -13.19 13.49 27.07
C ILE A 335 -14.13 13.07 25.95
N THR A 336 -14.69 14.04 25.24
CA THR A 336 -15.47 13.82 24.02
C THR A 336 -14.51 13.63 22.86
N LEU A 337 -14.41 12.43 22.30
CA LEU A 337 -13.59 12.20 21.10
C LEU A 337 -14.44 12.49 19.86
N HIS A 338 -14.23 13.66 19.26
CA HIS A 338 -14.81 13.97 17.96
C HIS A 338 -14.15 13.08 16.89
N ARG A 339 -14.96 12.53 15.98
CA ARG A 339 -14.47 11.75 14.82
C ARG A 339 -13.40 12.50 14.02
N GLU A 340 -13.53 13.82 13.92
CA GLU A 340 -12.55 14.69 13.25
C GLU A 340 -11.18 14.65 13.92
N SER A 341 -11.12 14.64 15.26
CA SER A 341 -9.87 14.51 16.00
C SER A 341 -9.20 13.15 15.77
N LEU A 342 -9.97 12.07 15.63
CA LEU A 342 -9.44 10.75 15.28
C LEU A 342 -8.90 10.70 13.85
N LEU A 343 -9.57 11.38 12.91
CA LEU A 343 -9.11 11.52 11.53
C LEU A 343 -7.79 12.29 11.46
N GLU A 344 -7.68 13.38 12.21
CA GLU A 344 -6.49 14.22 12.29
C GLU A 344 -5.31 13.45 12.91
N ALA A 345 -5.50 12.83 14.07
CA ALA A 345 -4.47 12.03 14.74
C ALA A 345 -3.92 10.91 13.85
N ALA A 346 -4.78 10.22 13.10
CA ALA A 346 -4.34 9.19 12.15
C ALA A 346 -3.47 9.75 11.03
N ARG A 347 -3.72 10.98 10.57
CA ARG A 347 -3.01 11.65 9.47
C ARG A 347 -1.68 12.25 9.90
N GLU A 348 -1.60 12.80 11.10
CA GLU A 348 -0.38 13.47 11.59
C GLU A 348 0.74 12.47 11.87
N SER A 349 0.37 11.30 12.43
CA SER A 349 1.32 10.29 12.91
C SER A 349 1.09 8.89 12.31
N PRO A 350 1.14 8.72 10.98
CA PRO A 350 1.02 7.41 10.35
C PRO A 350 2.23 6.51 10.64
N ASP A 351 2.06 5.19 10.58
CA ASP A 351 3.18 4.25 10.72
C ASP A 351 4.10 4.29 9.49
N VAL A 352 3.52 4.54 8.32
CA VAL A 352 4.23 4.62 7.04
C VAL A 352 3.75 5.84 6.25
N ARG A 353 4.70 6.61 5.72
CA ARG A 353 4.46 7.67 4.74
C ARG A 353 4.88 7.18 3.35
N VAL A 354 4.00 7.36 2.38
CA VAL A 354 4.23 7.09 0.98
C VAL A 354 4.03 8.37 0.21
N GLU A 355 5.08 8.89 -0.42
CA GLU A 355 4.98 10.06 -1.28
C GLU A 355 5.08 9.60 -2.73
N VAL A 356 4.19 10.08 -3.60
CA VAL A 356 4.05 9.63 -5.00
C VAL A 356 4.11 10.83 -5.94
N GLY A 357 4.65 10.66 -7.13
CA GLY A 357 4.62 11.71 -8.14
C GLY A 357 5.12 11.26 -9.50
N CYS A 358 5.14 12.20 -10.44
CA CYS A 358 5.64 11.99 -11.78
C CYS A 358 7.00 12.68 -11.94
N LEU A 359 8.03 11.93 -12.31
CA LEU A 359 9.38 12.46 -12.51
C LEU A 359 9.57 13.06 -13.91
N GLU A 360 9.00 12.40 -14.91
CA GLU A 360 9.08 12.85 -16.29
C GLU A 360 7.91 12.30 -17.11
N THR A 361 7.55 13.06 -18.13
CA THR A 361 6.58 12.68 -19.16
C THR A 361 7.23 12.87 -20.52
N TYR A 362 6.92 11.99 -21.46
CA TYR A 362 7.51 12.03 -22.78
C TYR A 362 6.51 11.60 -23.86
N ARG A 363 6.55 12.30 -25.00
CA ARG A 363 5.87 11.93 -26.24
C ARG A 363 6.83 12.15 -27.40
N GLY A 364 6.92 11.15 -28.27
CA GLY A 364 7.75 11.24 -29.47
C GLY A 364 7.21 10.36 -30.58
N THR A 365 7.72 10.57 -31.78
CA THR A 365 7.40 9.73 -32.93
C THR A 365 8.67 9.22 -33.58
N ARG A 366 8.65 7.99 -34.09
CA ARG A 366 9.72 7.47 -34.95
C ARG A 366 9.12 6.85 -36.20
N GLU A 367 9.80 7.01 -37.32
CA GLU A 367 9.49 6.27 -38.52
C GLU A 367 10.23 4.93 -38.48
N THR A 368 9.50 3.86 -38.73
CA THR A 368 10.04 2.50 -38.84
C THR A 368 9.99 2.10 -40.31
N GLY A 369 10.89 1.20 -40.73
CA GLY A 369 10.98 0.77 -42.13
C GLY A 369 9.63 0.37 -42.72
N GLY A 370 9.36 0.77 -43.97
CA GLY A 370 8.09 0.50 -44.66
C GLY A 370 7.00 1.57 -44.47
N GLY A 371 7.34 2.78 -44.04
CA GLY A 371 6.39 3.90 -43.93
C GLY A 371 5.47 3.86 -42.70
N ARG A 372 5.77 2.98 -41.74
CA ARG A 372 5.03 2.86 -40.48
C ARG A 372 5.52 3.90 -39.49
N LYS A 373 4.60 4.70 -38.96
CA LYS A 373 4.90 5.71 -37.93
C LYS A 373 4.54 5.17 -36.55
N GLU A 374 5.46 5.23 -35.60
CA GLU A 374 5.22 4.81 -34.23
C GLU A 374 5.19 6.04 -33.32
N ARG A 375 4.10 6.21 -32.57
CA ARG A 375 3.92 7.24 -31.55
C ARG A 375 4.18 6.63 -30.17
N LEU A 376 5.13 7.18 -29.45
CA LEU A 376 5.52 6.74 -28.11
C LEU A 376 4.95 7.69 -27.06
N TYR A 377 4.38 7.15 -26.01
CA TYR A 377 3.96 7.85 -24.79
C TYR A 377 4.65 7.20 -23.60
N ARG A 378 5.27 8.00 -22.73
CA ARG A 378 5.89 7.49 -21.51
C ARG A 378 5.61 8.43 -20.33
N ALA A 379 5.38 7.84 -19.17
CA ALA A 379 5.44 8.51 -17.89
C ALA A 379 6.29 7.69 -16.93
N THR A 380 7.23 8.33 -16.24
CA THR A 380 7.96 7.69 -15.14
C THR A 380 7.41 8.21 -13.82
N PHE A 381 6.76 7.30 -13.09
CA PHE A 381 6.27 7.58 -11.75
C PHE A 381 7.30 7.16 -10.71
N ALA A 382 7.33 7.87 -9.60
CA ALA A 382 8.16 7.57 -8.46
C ALA A 382 7.31 7.51 -7.19
N ALA A 383 7.74 6.68 -6.26
CA ALA A 383 7.23 6.72 -4.91
C ALA A 383 8.31 6.47 -3.87
N THR A 384 8.26 7.18 -2.75
CA THR A 384 9.10 6.93 -1.57
C THR A 384 8.28 6.18 -0.53
N VAL A 385 8.94 5.31 0.24
CA VAL A 385 8.36 4.62 1.39
C VAL A 385 9.22 4.92 2.61
N SER A 386 8.64 5.57 3.61
CA SER A 386 9.29 5.94 4.87
C SER A 386 8.51 5.39 6.05
N ALA A 387 9.18 4.68 6.95
CA ALA A 387 8.58 4.18 8.18
C ALA A 387 8.86 5.14 9.33
N ARG A 388 7.89 5.25 10.25
CA ARG A 388 8.04 6.01 11.48
C ARG A 388 9.19 5.45 12.33
N GLN A 389 10.03 6.34 12.84
CA GLN A 389 11.03 6.06 13.87
C GLN A 389 10.87 7.06 15.02
N GLY A 390 10.95 6.58 16.26
CA GLY A 390 10.72 7.38 17.46
C GLY A 390 9.25 7.47 17.88
N GLU A 391 9.03 7.90 19.12
CA GLU A 391 7.71 7.98 19.76
C GLU A 391 7.18 9.43 19.78
N GLY A 392 5.85 9.59 19.85
CA GLY A 392 5.20 10.89 20.00
C GLY A 392 5.38 11.85 18.80
N GLU A 393 5.34 13.15 19.09
CA GLU A 393 5.41 14.26 18.10
C GLU A 393 6.81 14.44 17.48
N SER A 394 7.85 13.84 18.07
CA SER A 394 9.24 13.93 17.57
C SER A 394 9.60 12.79 16.60
N ALA A 395 8.61 12.07 16.08
CA ALA A 395 8.87 10.95 15.19
C ALA A 395 9.42 11.42 13.82
N VAL A 396 10.46 10.74 13.36
CA VAL A 396 11.10 11.00 12.07
C VAL A 396 10.76 9.88 11.07
N TYR A 397 10.82 10.23 9.77
CA TYR A 397 10.43 9.33 8.69
C TYR A 397 11.59 9.20 7.69
N PRO A 398 12.66 8.47 8.04
CA PRO A 398 13.75 8.25 7.11
C PRO A 398 13.25 7.47 5.90
N LEU A 399 13.77 7.84 4.73
CA LEU A 399 13.47 7.16 3.47
C LEU A 399 14.03 5.73 3.56
N GLY A 400 13.12 4.76 3.52
CA GLY A 400 13.47 3.35 3.49
C GLY A 400 13.79 2.90 2.06
N ARG A 401 12.95 3.30 1.10
CA ARG A 401 13.11 2.92 -0.32
C ARG A 401 12.47 3.94 -1.24
N LEU A 402 13.08 4.15 -2.40
CA LEU A 402 12.45 4.76 -3.56
C LEU A 402 12.14 3.70 -4.63
N VAL A 403 10.93 3.75 -5.16
CA VAL A 403 10.42 2.88 -6.23
C VAL A 403 10.21 3.73 -7.48
N LEU A 404 10.86 3.37 -8.58
CA LEU A 404 10.65 3.96 -9.89
C LEU A 404 9.86 3.01 -10.78
N HIS A 405 8.85 3.53 -11.46
CA HIS A 405 8.07 2.78 -12.44
C HIS A 405 7.90 3.59 -13.73
N PRO A 406 8.70 3.28 -14.79
CA PRO A 406 8.44 3.78 -16.12
C PRO A 406 7.32 2.97 -16.78
N GLU A 407 6.27 3.63 -17.24
CA GLU A 407 5.24 3.04 -18.10
C GLU A 407 5.36 3.63 -19.50
N GLU A 408 5.45 2.76 -20.51
CA GLU A 408 5.62 3.14 -21.91
C GLU A 408 4.54 2.47 -22.77
N LEU A 409 3.94 3.25 -23.67
CA LEU A 409 2.98 2.79 -24.67
C LEU A 409 3.40 3.26 -26.05
N ALA A 410 3.58 2.30 -26.95
CA ALA A 410 3.86 2.54 -28.36
C ALA A 410 2.63 2.24 -29.22
N LEU A 411 2.21 3.20 -30.03
CA LEU A 411 1.11 3.09 -30.97
C LEU A 411 1.65 3.14 -32.40
N ALA A 412 1.33 2.14 -33.20
CA ALA A 412 1.74 2.10 -34.59
C ALA A 412 0.61 2.54 -35.52
N GLU A 413 0.90 3.51 -36.35
CA GLU A 413 0.04 4.01 -37.41
C GLU A 413 0.51 3.45 -38.75
N MET A 414 -0.45 2.93 -39.51
CA MET A 414 -0.25 2.49 -40.90
C MET A 414 -1.25 3.24 -41.78
N ALA A 415 -0.88 3.51 -43.03
CA ALA A 415 -1.78 4.15 -43.98
C ALA A 415 -3.10 3.36 -44.11
N GLY A 416 -4.23 4.02 -43.82
CA GLY A 416 -5.58 3.43 -43.90
C GLY A 416 -6.02 2.56 -42.72
N VAL A 417 -5.24 2.47 -41.64
CA VAL A 417 -5.57 1.62 -40.47
C VAL A 417 -5.26 2.31 -39.14
N ARG A 418 -6.28 2.34 -38.27
CA ARG A 418 -6.22 2.44 -36.80
C ARG A 418 -5.63 3.73 -36.22
N GLU A 419 -6.51 4.67 -35.90
CA GLU A 419 -6.20 5.85 -35.08
C GLU A 419 -6.73 5.64 -33.66
N VAL A 420 -5.87 5.80 -32.65
CA VAL A 420 -6.23 5.85 -31.23
C VAL A 420 -6.03 7.28 -30.76
N SER A 421 -6.99 7.82 -30.02
CA SER A 421 -6.90 9.18 -29.47
C SER A 421 -5.65 9.34 -28.56
N PRO A 422 -4.86 10.41 -28.72
CA PRO A 422 -3.74 10.72 -27.82
C PRO A 422 -4.13 10.78 -26.34
N GLY A 423 -5.36 11.24 -26.03
CA GLY A 423 -5.88 11.28 -24.67
C GLY A 423 -6.08 9.89 -24.07
N ASP A 424 -6.57 8.94 -24.86
CA ASP A 424 -6.77 7.54 -24.43
C ASP A 424 -5.43 6.83 -24.21
N ALA A 425 -4.46 7.09 -25.08
CA ALA A 425 -3.10 6.60 -24.94
C ALA A 425 -2.46 7.10 -23.64
N TRP A 426 -2.58 8.42 -23.37
CA TRP A 426 -2.04 9.03 -22.16
C TRP A 426 -2.70 8.53 -20.89
N PHE A 427 -4.03 8.44 -20.88
CA PHE A 427 -4.77 7.87 -19.76
C PHE A 427 -4.31 6.44 -19.49
N THR A 428 -4.14 5.62 -20.52
CA THR A 428 -3.68 4.23 -20.40
C THR A 428 -2.30 4.14 -19.73
N VAL A 429 -1.35 4.96 -20.17
CA VAL A 429 0.00 5.05 -19.57
C VAL A 429 -0.09 5.44 -18.09
N CYS A 430 -0.79 6.51 -17.77
CA CYS A 430 -0.91 6.99 -16.38
C CYS A 430 -1.59 5.95 -15.47
N ARG A 431 -2.69 5.36 -15.94
CA ARG A 431 -3.45 4.35 -15.20
C ARG A 431 -2.60 3.11 -14.96
N ASN A 432 -1.97 2.54 -16.00
CA ASN A 432 -1.13 1.35 -15.86
C ASN A 432 0.07 1.61 -14.94
N GLY A 433 0.69 2.78 -15.07
CA GLY A 433 1.78 3.20 -14.20
C GLY A 433 1.38 3.23 -12.73
N MET A 434 0.23 3.83 -12.39
CA MET A 434 -0.28 3.85 -11.00
C MET A 434 -0.66 2.45 -10.48
N VAL A 435 -1.24 1.59 -11.31
CA VAL A 435 -1.58 0.20 -10.94
C VAL A 435 -0.33 -0.58 -10.57
N ARG A 436 0.70 -0.52 -11.41
CA ARG A 436 1.96 -1.23 -11.19
C ARG A 436 2.71 -0.65 -9.99
N LEU A 437 2.79 0.68 -9.89
CA LEU A 437 3.40 1.35 -8.75
C LEU A 437 2.69 0.99 -7.43
N GLY A 438 1.36 0.99 -7.38
CA GLY A 438 0.60 0.60 -6.20
C GLY A 438 0.83 -0.85 -5.77
N SER A 439 1.02 -1.76 -6.73
CA SER A 439 1.36 -3.16 -6.46
C SER A 439 2.77 -3.29 -5.89
N SER A 440 3.76 -2.65 -6.51
CA SER A 440 5.15 -2.62 -6.01
C SER A 440 5.23 -1.98 -4.62
N LEU A 441 4.51 -0.89 -4.39
CA LEU A 441 4.46 -0.22 -3.09
C LEU A 441 3.89 -1.11 -1.99
N ARG A 442 2.86 -1.91 -2.29
CA ARG A 442 2.31 -2.85 -1.32
C ARG A 442 3.38 -3.85 -0.84
N GLU A 443 4.19 -4.37 -1.77
CA GLU A 443 5.29 -5.27 -1.45
C GLU A 443 6.39 -4.58 -0.63
N GLU A 444 6.77 -3.37 -1.02
CA GLU A 444 7.80 -2.59 -0.31
C GLU A 444 7.35 -2.15 1.08
N VAL A 445 6.10 -1.70 1.25
CA VAL A 445 5.52 -1.37 2.56
C VAL A 445 5.47 -2.61 3.45
N SER A 446 5.05 -3.76 2.90
CA SER A 446 5.06 -5.04 3.63
C SER A 446 6.48 -5.41 4.06
N ARG A 447 7.46 -5.27 3.15
CA ARG A 447 8.87 -5.58 3.42
C ARG A 447 9.45 -4.65 4.46
N LEU A 448 9.18 -3.35 4.37
CA LEU A 448 9.68 -2.35 5.31
C LEU A 448 9.14 -2.61 6.71
N LEU A 449 7.84 -2.84 6.84
CA LEU A 449 7.21 -3.18 8.13
C LEU A 449 7.71 -4.52 8.67
N ALA A 450 7.93 -5.50 7.81
CA ALA A 450 8.55 -6.77 8.19
C ALA A 450 10.02 -6.55 8.61
N ALA A 451 10.76 -5.65 7.97
CA ALA A 451 12.16 -5.36 8.25
C ALA A 451 12.35 -4.56 9.55
N SER A 452 11.45 -3.63 9.87
CA SER A 452 11.38 -2.81 11.10
C SER A 452 11.07 -3.62 12.38
N GLY A 453 11.56 -4.84 12.42
CA GLY A 453 11.25 -5.85 13.42
C GLY A 453 11.41 -7.28 12.92
N SER A 454 12.16 -7.52 11.83
CA SER A 454 12.21 -8.84 11.19
C SER A 454 12.69 -9.89 12.18
N ARG A 455 11.73 -10.71 12.61
CA ARG A 455 11.97 -11.92 13.39
C ARG A 455 12.69 -12.88 12.46
N ARG A 456 14.03 -12.85 12.50
CA ARG A 456 14.88 -13.86 11.88
C ARG A 456 14.81 -15.11 12.74
N GLU A 457 14.87 -16.26 12.09
CA GLU A 457 14.85 -17.56 12.75
C GLU A 457 16.13 -18.30 12.43
N ALA A 458 16.81 -18.75 13.48
CA ALA A 458 17.90 -19.70 13.41
C ALA A 458 17.39 -21.06 13.91
N ARG A 459 17.99 -22.15 13.45
CA ARG A 459 17.58 -23.50 13.87
C ARG A 459 18.67 -24.17 14.68
N VAL A 460 18.28 -24.88 15.73
CA VAL A 460 19.20 -25.73 16.46
C VAL A 460 19.35 -27.05 15.71
N VAL A 461 20.56 -27.28 15.20
CA VAL A 461 20.95 -28.49 14.49
C VAL A 461 22.13 -29.11 15.23
N ARG A 462 22.02 -30.38 15.64
CA ARG A 462 23.07 -31.10 16.38
C ARG A 462 23.56 -30.35 17.64
N GLY A 463 22.64 -29.74 18.39
CA GLY A 463 22.95 -29.02 19.63
C GLY A 463 23.65 -27.67 19.44
N ARG A 464 23.73 -27.15 18.21
CA ARG A 464 24.25 -25.81 17.89
C ARG A 464 23.27 -25.00 17.08
N VAL A 465 23.32 -23.69 17.23
CA VAL A 465 22.45 -22.76 16.50
C VAL A 465 23.05 -22.51 15.11
N ASP A 466 22.35 -22.97 14.09
CA ASP A 466 22.58 -22.59 12.70
C ASP A 466 21.81 -21.30 12.40
N TRP A 467 22.57 -20.20 12.30
CA TRP A 467 22.04 -18.87 12.08
C TRP A 467 21.59 -18.60 10.63
N GLY A 468 21.94 -19.46 9.68
CA GLY A 468 21.62 -19.27 8.26
C GLY A 468 22.14 -17.95 7.67
N GLY A 469 23.16 -17.34 8.29
CA GLY A 469 23.71 -16.01 7.98
C GLY A 469 24.55 -15.47 9.14
N PRO A 470 24.97 -14.19 9.12
CA PRO A 470 25.72 -13.60 10.22
C PRO A 470 24.88 -13.62 11.51
N PRO A 471 25.48 -14.00 12.66
CA PRO A 471 24.80 -14.06 13.94
C PRO A 471 24.43 -12.65 14.43
N PRO A 472 23.38 -12.51 15.25
CA PRO A 472 23.00 -11.23 15.83
C PRO A 472 24.05 -10.71 16.83
N GLY A 473 23.94 -9.43 17.19
CA GLY A 473 24.80 -8.77 18.17
C GLY A 473 24.75 -9.46 19.54
N ARG A 474 25.81 -9.34 20.33
CA ARG A 474 25.98 -10.06 21.62
C ARG A 474 24.84 -9.83 22.61
N HIS A 475 24.16 -8.69 22.52
CA HIS A 475 23.09 -8.26 23.41
C HIS A 475 21.71 -8.29 22.75
N THR A 476 21.62 -8.76 21.50
CA THR A 476 20.35 -8.80 20.77
C THR A 476 19.37 -9.73 21.50
N PRO A 477 18.16 -9.27 21.84
CA PRO A 477 17.15 -10.13 22.45
C PRO A 477 16.77 -11.29 21.53
N LEU A 478 16.79 -12.50 22.09
CA LEU A 478 16.38 -13.74 21.44
C LEU A 478 15.12 -14.29 22.10
N ALA A 479 14.36 -15.09 21.36
CA ALA A 479 13.29 -15.93 21.85
C ALA A 479 13.55 -17.36 21.40
N LEU A 480 13.71 -18.30 22.34
CA LEU A 480 13.86 -19.72 22.05
C LEU A 480 12.47 -20.33 21.86
N LEU A 481 12.22 -21.00 20.75
CA LEU A 481 10.95 -21.63 20.44
C LEU A 481 11.15 -23.15 20.25
N ARG A 482 10.31 -23.96 20.87
CA ARG A 482 10.36 -25.42 20.78
C ARG A 482 9.15 -25.96 20.01
N PRO A 483 9.34 -26.89 19.05
CA PRO A 483 8.24 -27.60 18.42
C PRO A 483 7.39 -28.36 19.44
N ALA A 484 6.08 -28.08 19.48
CA ALA A 484 5.13 -28.71 20.39
C ALA A 484 4.22 -29.76 19.72
N GLY A 485 4.27 -29.84 18.39
CA GLY A 485 3.58 -30.84 17.57
C GLY A 485 2.97 -30.25 16.29
N GLU A 486 2.46 -31.13 15.44
CA GLU A 486 1.77 -30.77 14.20
C GLU A 486 0.32 -30.34 14.47
N VAL A 487 -0.09 -29.22 13.91
CA VAL A 487 -1.46 -28.72 13.91
C VAL A 487 -2.17 -29.26 12.67
N ARG A 488 -3.34 -29.85 12.86
CA ARG A 488 -4.16 -30.42 11.79
C ARG A 488 -5.51 -29.71 11.70
N ALA A 489 -6.11 -29.74 10.52
CA ALA A 489 -7.45 -29.23 10.28
C ALA A 489 -8.49 -30.04 11.07
N ALA A 490 -9.72 -29.50 11.17
CA ALA A 490 -10.81 -30.12 11.93
C ALA A 490 -11.19 -31.53 11.44
N ASP A 491 -10.88 -31.86 10.17
CA ASP A 491 -11.07 -33.19 9.59
C ASP A 491 -9.96 -34.20 9.94
N GLY A 492 -8.90 -33.74 10.61
CA GLY A 492 -7.72 -34.51 11.00
C GLY A 492 -6.79 -34.93 9.85
N LYS A 493 -7.13 -34.62 8.60
CA LYS A 493 -6.43 -35.11 7.40
C LYS A 493 -5.40 -34.13 6.89
N GLU A 494 -5.71 -32.83 6.93
CA GLU A 494 -4.82 -31.80 6.42
C GLU A 494 -3.88 -31.25 7.49
N SER A 495 -2.58 -31.16 7.18
CA SER A 495 -1.60 -30.47 8.01
C SER A 495 -1.65 -28.96 7.78
N LEU A 496 -1.84 -28.20 8.85
CA LEU A 496 -1.82 -26.74 8.86
C LEU A 496 -0.41 -26.20 9.16
N GLY A 497 0.45 -26.99 9.81
CA GLY A 497 1.85 -26.66 10.10
C GLY A 497 2.28 -27.08 11.50
N THR A 498 3.47 -26.64 11.93
CA THR A 498 4.03 -27.00 13.24
C THR A 498 3.83 -25.89 14.26
N LEU A 499 3.28 -26.23 15.42
CA LEU A 499 3.18 -25.32 16.56
C LEU A 499 4.55 -25.14 17.22
N LEU A 500 5.02 -23.89 17.29
CA LEU A 500 6.23 -23.50 18.01
C LEU A 500 5.84 -22.77 19.31
N LEU A 501 6.42 -23.17 20.44
CA LEU A 501 6.15 -22.57 21.75
C LEU A 501 7.41 -21.97 22.36
N GLU A 502 7.29 -20.74 22.87
CA GLU A 502 8.42 -20.02 23.46
C GLU A 502 8.90 -20.63 24.77
N VAL A 503 10.15 -21.09 24.85
CA VAL A 503 10.79 -21.57 26.06
C VAL A 503 11.24 -20.36 26.89
N PRO A 504 10.75 -20.18 28.13
CA PRO A 504 11.21 -19.11 28.99
C PRO A 504 12.73 -19.25 29.24
N PRO A 505 13.52 -18.19 29.09
CA PRO A 505 14.95 -18.25 29.38
C PRO A 505 15.20 -18.46 30.86
N SER A 506 16.24 -19.22 31.19
CA SER A 506 16.64 -19.54 32.56
C SER A 506 17.02 -18.28 33.34
N ALA A 507 17.56 -17.27 32.66
CA ALA A 507 17.96 -15.99 33.24
C ALA A 507 16.89 -14.88 33.12
N GLY A 508 15.67 -15.19 32.66
CA GLY A 508 14.61 -14.20 32.42
C GLY A 508 14.76 -13.36 31.15
N TYR A 509 15.93 -13.40 30.51
CA TYR A 509 16.19 -12.83 29.18
C TYR A 509 17.16 -13.71 28.39
N LEU A 510 17.09 -13.67 27.07
CA LEU A 510 17.95 -14.46 26.20
C LEU A 510 18.67 -13.55 25.20
N THR A 511 19.97 -13.77 25.04
CA THR A 511 20.88 -13.09 24.12
C THR A 511 21.88 -14.10 23.56
N PRO A 512 22.60 -13.81 22.47
CA PRO A 512 23.64 -14.72 21.98
C PRO A 512 24.72 -15.04 23.02
N SER A 513 24.95 -14.14 23.99
CA SER A 513 25.96 -14.31 25.03
C SER A 513 25.59 -15.37 26.07
N ASN A 514 24.31 -15.51 26.40
CA ASN A 514 23.82 -16.49 27.39
C ASN A 514 23.07 -17.68 26.76
N LEU A 515 22.77 -17.64 25.45
CA LEU A 515 22.18 -18.76 24.71
C LEU A 515 22.93 -20.10 24.85
N PRO A 516 24.28 -20.17 24.89
CA PRO A 516 24.98 -21.44 25.08
C PRO A 516 24.73 -22.10 26.44
N SER A 517 24.22 -21.35 27.42
CA SER A 517 23.87 -21.87 28.75
C SER A 517 22.43 -22.40 28.83
N GLU A 518 21.62 -22.19 27.79
CA GLU A 518 20.26 -22.74 27.74
C GLU A 518 20.26 -24.20 27.24
N PRO A 519 19.30 -25.03 27.70
CA PRO A 519 19.14 -26.40 27.24
C PRO A 519 18.49 -26.45 25.85
N LEU A 520 19.32 -26.29 24.82
CA LEU A 520 18.92 -26.35 23.40
C LEU A 520 18.62 -27.80 22.97
N ALA A 521 17.47 -28.02 22.34
CA ALA A 521 17.10 -29.29 21.73
C ALA A 521 17.17 -29.21 20.19
N GLU A 522 17.43 -30.34 19.53
CA GLU A 522 17.40 -30.39 18.07
C GLU A 522 16.00 -30.03 17.54
N GLY A 523 15.96 -29.15 16.54
CA GLY A 523 14.71 -28.62 15.99
C GLY A 523 14.14 -27.40 16.72
N ASP A 524 14.76 -26.96 17.84
CA ASP A 524 14.44 -25.66 18.43
C ASP A 524 14.72 -24.53 17.41
N VAL A 525 13.91 -23.48 17.46
CA VAL A 525 14.00 -22.29 16.63
C VAL A 525 14.38 -21.10 17.51
N VAL A 526 15.50 -20.47 17.23
CA VAL A 526 15.92 -19.23 17.90
C VAL A 526 15.44 -18.07 17.06
N ALA A 527 14.37 -17.42 17.51
CA ALA A 527 13.86 -16.23 16.89
C ALA A 527 14.54 -14.99 17.46
N PHE A 528 14.87 -14.02 16.62
CA PHE A 528 15.49 -12.78 17.04
C PHE A 528 15.10 -11.66 16.11
N ARG A 529 14.94 -10.46 16.66
CA ARG A 529 14.87 -9.28 15.79
C ARG A 529 16.30 -8.95 15.40
N GLY A 530 16.60 -8.98 14.11
CA GLY A 530 17.87 -8.45 13.67
C GLY A 530 17.98 -7.00 14.16
N GLU A 531 19.03 -6.69 14.93
CA GLU A 531 19.50 -5.32 15.00
C GLU A 531 19.87 -4.96 13.56
N GLY A 532 18.94 -4.34 12.83
CA GLY A 532 19.33 -3.58 11.67
C GLY A 532 20.38 -2.63 12.19
N SER A 533 21.64 -2.82 11.79
CA SER A 533 22.78 -1.98 12.19
C SER A 533 22.26 -0.56 12.32
N SER A 534 22.20 0.01 13.53
CA SER A 534 21.54 1.28 13.76
C SER A 534 22.24 2.33 12.92
N ARG A 535 21.72 2.59 11.73
CA ARG A 535 22.31 3.55 10.81
C ARG A 535 22.07 4.91 11.44
N PRO A 536 23.08 5.80 11.48
CA PRO A 536 22.84 7.15 11.95
C PRO A 536 21.70 7.74 11.12
N THR A 537 20.76 8.41 11.79
CA THR A 537 19.65 9.07 11.12
C THR A 537 19.99 10.55 10.98
N ALA A 538 19.90 11.09 9.77
CA ALA A 538 20.29 12.47 9.49
C ALA A 538 19.29 13.16 8.55
N ALA A 539 19.14 14.46 8.70
CA ALA A 539 18.38 15.27 7.77
C ALA A 539 19.13 15.40 6.44
N LEU A 540 18.44 15.31 5.30
CA LEU A 540 19.00 15.62 3.99
C LEU A 540 18.34 16.90 3.47
N THR A 541 19.17 17.84 3.03
CA THR A 541 18.74 19.08 2.36
C THR A 541 19.38 19.20 0.98
N LEU A 542 18.67 19.87 0.06
CA LEU A 542 19.10 20.04 -1.32
C LEU A 542 19.21 21.53 -1.68
N GLU A 543 20.34 21.91 -2.26
CA GLU A 543 20.57 23.21 -2.87
C GLU A 543 20.72 23.03 -4.38
N VAL A 544 19.78 23.58 -5.16
CA VAL A 544 19.83 23.57 -6.63
C VAL A 544 20.06 24.99 -7.14
N GLU A 545 21.20 25.22 -7.77
CA GLU A 545 21.52 26.50 -8.39
C GLU A 545 20.48 26.87 -9.46
N ALA A 546 20.06 28.14 -9.50
CA ALA A 546 19.00 28.61 -10.40
C ALA A 546 19.30 28.28 -11.88
N ALA A 547 20.55 28.42 -12.32
CA ALA A 547 21.00 28.11 -13.69
C ALA A 547 20.89 26.62 -14.06
N SER A 548 20.78 25.74 -13.05
CA SER A 548 20.66 24.28 -13.22
C SER A 548 19.21 23.80 -13.28
N ARG A 549 18.22 24.70 -13.14
CA ARG A 549 16.78 24.37 -13.26
C ARG A 549 16.40 24.25 -14.75
N ARG A 550 16.67 23.10 -15.34
CA ARG A 550 16.34 22.76 -16.74
C ARG A 550 15.13 21.83 -16.80
N ALA A 551 14.39 21.85 -17.92
CA ALA A 551 13.17 21.04 -18.09
C ALA A 551 13.41 19.51 -18.03
N TRP A 552 14.63 19.05 -18.31
CA TRP A 552 15.00 17.63 -18.24
C TRP A 552 15.47 17.18 -16.86
N VAL A 553 15.72 18.13 -15.94
CA VAL A 553 16.12 17.83 -14.56
C VAL A 553 14.85 17.63 -13.74
N PRO A 554 14.76 16.55 -12.93
CA PRO A 554 13.62 16.35 -12.03
C PRO A 554 13.40 17.55 -11.11
N GLU A 555 12.14 17.78 -10.71
CA GLU A 555 11.81 18.85 -9.77
C GLU A 555 12.63 18.74 -8.47
N PRO A 556 13.01 19.86 -7.82
CA PRO A 556 13.86 19.84 -6.63
C PRO A 556 13.37 18.90 -5.51
N ALA A 557 12.04 18.83 -5.31
CA ALA A 557 11.45 17.92 -4.33
C ALA A 557 11.78 16.45 -4.64
N TRP A 558 11.73 16.05 -5.91
CA TRP A 558 12.08 14.70 -6.36
C TRP A 558 13.59 14.47 -6.42
N LEU A 559 14.37 15.48 -6.81
CA LEU A 559 15.82 15.40 -6.77
C LEU A 559 16.35 15.14 -5.35
N LEU A 560 15.70 15.74 -4.34
CA LEU A 560 16.01 15.51 -2.93
C LEU A 560 15.74 14.05 -2.52
N ARG A 561 14.65 13.46 -2.99
CA ARG A 561 14.25 12.07 -2.68
C ARG A 561 15.10 11.04 -3.41
N LEU A 562 15.47 11.32 -4.67
CA LEU A 562 16.48 10.55 -5.42
C LEU A 562 17.84 10.60 -4.71
N ALA A 563 18.24 11.76 -4.20
CA ALA A 563 19.48 11.90 -3.45
C ALA A 563 19.43 11.11 -2.13
N ALA A 564 18.33 11.19 -1.38
CA ALA A 564 18.16 10.42 -0.13
C ALA A 564 18.23 8.91 -0.37
N ASP A 565 17.59 8.41 -1.44
CA ASP A 565 17.65 6.99 -1.78
C ASP A 565 19.06 6.57 -2.21
N ALA A 566 19.71 7.30 -3.12
CA ALA A 566 21.06 6.98 -3.59
C ALA A 566 22.09 7.00 -2.45
N LEU A 567 22.07 8.04 -1.61
CA LEU A 567 22.98 8.20 -0.49
C LEU A 567 22.67 7.23 0.66
N GLY A 568 21.39 6.91 0.90
CA GLY A 568 20.95 5.96 1.92
C GLY A 568 21.22 4.50 1.55
N GLN A 569 21.08 4.13 0.27
CA GLN A 569 21.37 2.77 -0.23
C GLN A 569 22.84 2.40 -0.12
N GLY A 570 23.75 3.37 -0.21
CA GLY A 570 25.18 3.19 0.05
C GLY A 570 25.51 2.73 1.48
N GLY A 571 24.53 2.68 2.39
CA GLY A 571 24.70 2.18 3.75
C GLY A 571 25.34 3.20 4.71
N ALA A 572 25.47 4.45 4.30
CA ALA A 572 26.05 5.53 5.11
C ALA A 572 25.15 5.92 6.30
N ALA A 573 23.84 6.06 6.07
CA ALA A 573 22.87 6.58 7.03
C ALA A 573 21.42 6.30 6.60
N SER A 574 20.50 6.46 7.54
CA SER A 574 19.07 6.60 7.26
C SER A 574 18.75 8.08 7.06
N LEU A 575 18.38 8.48 5.85
CA LEU A 575 18.23 9.90 5.51
C LEU A 575 16.77 10.33 5.54
N VAL A 576 16.49 11.45 6.20
CA VAL A 576 15.17 12.09 6.23
C VAL A 576 15.19 13.25 5.23
N PRO A 577 14.49 13.17 4.08
CA PRO A 577 14.35 14.31 3.18
C PRO A 577 13.66 15.49 3.88
N VAL A 578 14.32 16.65 3.95
CA VAL A 578 13.78 17.88 4.53
C VAL A 578 13.80 18.98 3.48
N ASP A 579 12.62 19.52 3.18
CA ASP A 579 12.50 20.66 2.27
C ASP A 579 13.18 21.89 2.89
N ALA A 580 13.88 22.68 2.08
CA ALA A 580 14.75 23.76 2.56
C ALA A 580 14.01 24.86 3.38
N SER A 581 12.69 24.98 3.21
CA SER A 581 11.83 25.92 3.94
C SER A 581 11.24 25.36 5.23
N ALA A 582 11.36 24.04 5.46
CA ALA A 582 10.82 23.39 6.64
C ALA A 582 11.84 23.41 7.80
N PRO A 583 11.41 23.59 9.06
CA PRO A 583 12.28 23.39 10.19
C PRO A 583 12.82 21.96 10.18
N SER A 584 14.09 21.78 10.57
CA SER A 584 14.64 20.43 10.73
C SER A 584 13.85 19.67 11.78
N PRO A 585 13.49 18.40 11.55
CA PRO A 585 12.80 17.58 12.54
C PRO A 585 13.55 17.55 13.87
N ALA A 586 12.80 17.66 14.98
CA ALA A 586 13.37 17.51 16.31
C ALA A 586 14.01 16.12 16.47
N GLY A 587 15.17 16.06 17.12
CA GLY A 587 15.90 14.80 17.36
C GLY A 587 16.92 14.40 16.29
N LEU A 588 17.17 15.22 15.26
CA LEU A 588 18.24 14.98 14.28
C LEU A 588 19.48 15.84 14.58
N GLU A 589 20.59 15.20 14.98
CA GLU A 589 21.83 15.88 15.38
C GLU A 589 22.75 16.26 14.20
N ARG A 590 22.53 15.65 13.02
CA ARG A 590 23.34 15.84 11.82
C ARG A 590 22.47 16.14 10.61
N SER A 591 23.02 16.94 9.70
CA SER A 591 22.41 17.18 8.39
C SER A 591 23.42 16.99 7.27
N LEU A 592 22.99 16.35 6.20
CA LEU A 592 23.71 16.24 4.93
C LEU A 592 23.09 17.24 3.95
N ARG A 593 23.94 18.04 3.32
CA ARG A 593 23.53 19.00 2.30
C ARG A 593 24.14 18.60 0.97
N VAL A 594 23.28 18.45 -0.04
CA VAL A 594 23.69 18.18 -1.42
C VAL A 594 23.48 19.44 -2.24
N ALA A 595 24.57 19.96 -2.82
CA ALA A 595 24.55 21.08 -3.74
C ALA A 595 24.76 20.58 -5.17
N VAL A 596 23.88 21.02 -6.06
CA VAL A 596 23.89 20.68 -7.49
C VAL A 596 24.04 21.96 -8.31
N SER A 597 25.09 22.00 -9.13
CA SER A 597 25.50 23.17 -9.90
C SER A 597 26.02 22.78 -11.28
N ALA A 598 26.06 23.76 -12.19
CA ALA A 598 26.60 23.59 -13.55
C ALA A 598 25.98 22.43 -14.36
N LEU A 599 24.68 22.14 -14.17
CA LEU A 599 24.00 21.12 -14.99
C LEU A 599 23.87 21.60 -16.45
N GLY A 600 24.59 20.92 -17.35
CA GLY A 600 24.66 21.20 -18.77
C GLY A 600 24.09 20.07 -19.62
N MET A 601 23.54 20.43 -20.77
CA MET A 601 23.20 19.48 -21.83
C MET A 601 23.57 20.09 -23.18
N SER A 602 24.37 19.37 -23.97
CA SER A 602 24.68 19.72 -25.35
C SER A 602 24.14 18.64 -26.31
N PRO A 603 23.46 19.03 -27.41
CA PRO A 603 23.04 18.08 -28.44
C PRO A 603 24.25 17.37 -29.07
N ALA A 604 24.10 16.09 -29.38
CA ALA A 604 25.06 15.28 -30.13
C ALA A 604 24.38 14.67 -31.38
N ALA A 605 25.15 14.22 -32.36
CA ALA A 605 24.65 13.76 -33.66
C ALA A 605 23.51 12.70 -33.61
N ARG A 606 23.49 11.87 -32.55
CA ARG A 606 22.44 10.86 -32.30
C ARG A 606 21.88 10.92 -30.87
N GLY A 607 22.13 11.98 -30.10
CA GLY A 607 21.83 11.99 -28.68
C GLY A 607 22.07 13.33 -27.99
N ALA A 608 22.43 13.29 -26.71
CA ALA A 608 22.84 14.44 -25.93
C ALA A 608 23.99 14.08 -24.98
N ALA A 609 24.92 15.01 -24.77
CA ALA A 609 25.92 14.93 -23.72
C ALA A 609 25.44 15.75 -22.51
N PHE A 610 25.52 15.14 -21.33
CA PHE A 610 25.12 15.72 -20.05
C PHE A 610 26.36 15.92 -19.19
N THR A 611 26.44 17.07 -18.52
CA THR A 611 27.55 17.43 -17.63
C THR A 611 27.01 18.02 -16.33
N GLY A 612 27.77 17.96 -15.24
CA GLY A 612 27.34 18.55 -13.98
C GLY A 612 28.29 18.37 -12.79
N GLN A 613 28.19 19.31 -11.85
CA GLN A 613 28.92 19.29 -10.59
C GLN A 613 28.01 18.96 -9.42
N TRP A 614 28.39 17.93 -8.67
CA TRP A 614 27.63 17.39 -7.55
C TRP A 614 28.51 17.44 -6.30
N ARG A 615 28.02 18.07 -5.22
CA ARG A 615 28.81 18.29 -4.00
C ARG A 615 27.98 17.93 -2.77
N GLY A 616 28.55 17.13 -1.86
CA GLY A 616 27.98 16.81 -0.56
C GLY A 616 28.75 17.47 0.59
N ARG A 617 28.04 17.94 1.60
CA ARG A 617 28.60 18.52 2.83
C ARG A 617 27.85 18.02 4.06
N VAL A 618 28.57 17.50 5.05
CA VAL A 618 27.98 17.10 6.34
C VAL A 618 28.12 18.25 7.32
N LEU A 619 27.02 18.62 7.99
CA LEU A 619 26.91 19.72 8.94
C LEU A 619 26.37 19.21 10.28
N ALA A 620 26.82 19.82 11.38
CA ALA A 620 26.19 19.66 12.68
C ALA A 620 24.83 20.38 12.72
N SER A 621 23.84 19.86 13.47
CA SER A 621 22.55 20.53 13.65
C SER A 621 22.71 21.91 14.29
N GLY A 622 22.00 22.92 13.78
CA GLY A 622 21.94 24.27 14.36
C GLY A 622 23.06 25.24 13.96
N GLY A 623 24.08 24.81 13.21
CA GLY A 623 25.19 25.67 12.76
C GLY A 623 25.12 26.01 11.28
N GLY A 624 24.45 27.11 10.91
CA GLY A 624 24.41 27.61 9.53
C GLY A 624 25.75 28.13 8.99
N GLU A 625 26.72 28.41 9.88
CA GLU A 625 27.98 29.10 9.55
C GLU A 625 29.26 28.33 9.93
N GLY A 626 29.13 27.08 10.42
CA GLY A 626 30.28 26.24 10.79
C GLY A 626 30.99 25.60 9.59
N ALA A 627 32.29 25.31 9.74
CA ALA A 627 33.00 24.45 8.79
C ALA A 627 32.33 23.05 8.75
N PRO A 628 32.08 22.47 7.55
CA PRO A 628 31.45 21.17 7.47
C PRO A 628 32.39 20.07 7.94
N LEU A 629 31.80 19.05 8.57
CA LEU A 629 32.48 17.89 9.12
C LEU A 629 33.11 17.03 8.02
N ALA A 630 32.46 16.97 6.85
CA ALA A 630 32.98 16.32 5.66
C ALA A 630 32.54 17.07 4.40
N LYS A 631 33.39 17.00 3.36
CA LYS A 631 33.10 17.50 2.01
C LYS A 631 33.50 16.45 0.98
N PHE A 632 32.66 16.26 -0.01
CA PHE A 632 32.94 15.40 -1.16
C PHE A 632 32.24 15.96 -2.39
N GLY A 633 32.70 15.57 -3.57
CA GLY A 633 32.07 15.99 -4.81
C GLY A 633 32.71 15.34 -6.02
N LEU A 634 32.00 15.45 -7.14
CA LEU A 634 32.42 14.92 -8.42
C LEU A 634 31.91 15.79 -9.57
N GLN A 635 32.62 15.75 -10.68
CA GLN A 635 32.16 16.14 -12.00
C GLN A 635 31.81 14.86 -12.74
N LEU A 636 30.60 14.78 -13.30
CA LEU A 636 30.20 13.65 -14.14
C LEU A 636 29.81 14.14 -15.52
N ASP A 637 30.35 13.47 -16.53
CA ASP A 637 30.01 13.67 -17.92
C ASP A 637 29.50 12.33 -18.49
N SER A 638 28.35 12.35 -19.16
CA SER A 638 27.69 11.15 -19.69
C SER A 638 27.00 11.45 -21.01
N THR A 639 26.85 10.43 -21.86
CA THR A 639 26.10 10.54 -23.12
C THR A 639 24.81 9.74 -23.05
N GLY A 640 23.71 10.39 -23.43
CA GLY A 640 22.41 9.76 -23.62
C GLY A 640 22.11 9.62 -25.11
N GLY A 641 21.51 8.49 -25.49
CA GLY A 641 21.11 8.23 -26.87
C GLY A 641 20.12 7.07 -26.96
N PRO A 642 19.55 6.84 -28.16
CA PRO A 642 18.70 5.69 -28.41
C PRO A 642 19.49 4.38 -28.27
N PRO A 643 18.84 3.26 -27.93
CA PRO A 643 19.47 1.94 -27.93
C PRO A 643 20.08 1.62 -29.30
N PRO A 644 21.16 0.82 -29.37
CA PRO A 644 21.74 0.39 -30.63
C PRO A 644 20.68 -0.25 -31.55
N GLY A 645 20.66 0.17 -32.82
CA GLY A 645 19.74 -0.38 -33.82
C GLY A 645 18.30 0.16 -33.78
N ARG A 646 17.99 1.17 -32.95
CA ARG A 646 16.69 1.86 -33.00
C ARG A 646 16.81 3.23 -33.65
N GLU A 647 15.84 3.56 -34.52
CA GLU A 647 15.70 4.92 -35.06
C GLU A 647 15.40 5.93 -33.95
N PRO A 648 15.94 7.17 -34.05
CA PRO A 648 15.73 8.19 -33.05
C PRO A 648 14.26 8.66 -33.03
N LEU A 649 13.80 9.06 -31.85
CA LEU A 649 12.49 9.67 -31.70
C LEU A 649 12.56 11.18 -31.99
N ALA A 650 11.47 11.73 -32.51
CA ALA A 650 11.25 13.15 -32.72
C ALA A 650 10.07 13.63 -31.85
N PRO A 651 10.28 14.55 -30.88
CA PRO A 651 11.58 15.08 -30.45
C PRO A 651 12.42 14.03 -29.68
N PRO A 652 13.75 14.20 -29.53
CA PRO A 652 14.58 13.28 -28.77
C PRO A 652 14.15 13.14 -27.30
N ASP A 653 14.38 11.96 -26.73
CA ASP A 653 14.01 11.60 -25.35
C ASP A 653 14.98 12.16 -24.30
N VAL A 654 15.12 13.49 -24.28
CA VAL A 654 16.05 14.18 -23.38
C VAL A 654 15.69 13.97 -21.91
N THR A 655 14.40 13.95 -21.56
CA THR A 655 13.94 13.79 -20.17
C THR A 655 14.29 12.42 -19.61
N GLY A 656 14.09 11.35 -20.39
CA GLY A 656 14.46 9.99 -19.98
C GLY A 656 15.97 9.82 -19.84
N TRP A 657 16.75 10.44 -20.73
CA TRP A 657 18.22 10.40 -20.67
C TRP A 657 18.76 11.19 -19.48
N GLY A 658 18.19 12.37 -19.25
CA GLY A 658 18.50 13.24 -18.12
C GLY A 658 18.22 12.60 -16.77
N LEU A 659 17.08 11.91 -16.61
CA LEU A 659 16.74 11.19 -15.39
C LEU A 659 17.77 10.08 -15.07
N ARG A 660 18.22 9.33 -16.09
CA ARG A 660 19.28 8.32 -15.92
C ARG A 660 20.59 8.97 -15.47
N TYR A 661 21.01 10.03 -16.16
CA TYR A 661 22.21 10.79 -15.79
C TYR A 661 22.16 11.28 -14.33
N VAL A 662 21.05 11.88 -13.91
CA VAL A 662 20.87 12.35 -12.52
C VAL A 662 20.95 11.20 -11.52
N THR A 663 20.31 10.08 -11.80
CA THR A 663 20.31 8.91 -10.91
C THR A 663 21.72 8.33 -10.76
N ASP A 664 22.45 8.21 -11.87
CA ASP A 664 23.82 7.70 -11.87
C ASP A 664 24.79 8.66 -11.18
N ALA A 665 24.62 9.98 -11.37
CA ALA A 665 25.41 11.00 -10.68
C ALA A 665 25.24 10.97 -9.16
N LEU A 666 23.99 10.82 -8.69
CA LEU A 666 23.71 10.71 -7.26
C LEU A 666 24.25 9.42 -6.65
N ARG A 667 24.19 8.30 -7.39
CA ARG A 667 24.82 7.04 -6.96
C ARG A 667 26.34 7.20 -6.83
N ALA A 668 26.99 7.73 -7.85
CA ALA A 668 28.42 8.01 -7.83
C ALA A 668 28.81 9.00 -6.71
N LEU A 669 27.93 9.97 -6.41
CA LEU A 669 28.13 10.91 -5.30
C LEU A 669 28.11 10.19 -3.95
N GLY A 670 27.20 9.22 -3.78
CA GLY A 670 27.14 8.41 -2.57
C GLY A 670 28.35 7.50 -2.40
N GLU A 671 28.79 6.83 -3.46
CA GLU A 671 30.04 6.05 -3.46
C GLU A 671 31.24 6.93 -3.09
N LYS A 672 31.33 8.13 -3.67
CA LYS A 672 32.39 9.08 -3.33
C LYS A 672 32.31 9.57 -1.88
N GLY A 673 31.10 9.75 -1.35
CA GLY A 673 30.88 10.08 0.05
C GLY A 673 31.39 8.98 0.98
N LEU A 674 31.10 7.72 0.68
CA LEU A 674 31.59 6.57 1.45
C LEU A 674 33.11 6.49 1.46
N GLU A 675 33.77 6.67 0.31
CA GLU A 675 35.24 6.75 0.23
C GLU A 675 35.83 7.88 1.10
N LYS A 676 35.04 8.93 1.36
CA LYS A 676 35.44 10.13 2.12
C LYS A 676 34.95 10.12 3.56
N GLY A 677 34.51 8.98 4.08
CA GLY A 677 34.13 8.82 5.50
C GLY A 677 32.77 9.41 5.86
N LEU A 678 31.82 9.41 4.91
CA LEU A 678 30.46 9.93 5.13
C LEU A 678 29.76 9.22 6.29
N ARG A 679 29.97 7.92 6.47
CA ARG A 679 29.32 7.13 7.52
C ARG A 679 29.78 7.55 8.91
N GLU A 680 31.09 7.68 9.08
CA GLU A 680 31.75 8.09 10.33
C GLU A 680 31.30 9.51 10.71
N SER A 681 31.33 10.42 9.73
CA SER A 681 30.92 11.82 9.91
C SER A 681 29.45 11.99 10.34
N LEU A 682 28.61 11.00 10.06
CA LEU A 682 27.21 10.97 10.47
C LEU A 682 26.96 10.19 11.77
N ALA A 683 27.88 9.29 12.15
CA ALA A 683 27.76 8.41 13.32
C ALA A 683 28.33 9.03 14.61
N ASP A 684 29.31 9.94 14.51
CA ASP A 684 29.92 10.55 15.69
C ASP A 684 28.95 11.52 16.38
N GLY A 685 28.42 11.12 17.55
CA GLY A 685 27.93 12.04 18.59
C GLY A 685 29.11 12.81 19.23
N PRO A 686 28.88 13.73 20.18
CA PRO A 686 29.96 14.53 20.74
C PRO A 686 31.05 13.61 21.31
N ALA A 687 32.31 13.83 20.90
CA ALA A 687 33.44 13.31 21.65
C ALA A 687 33.34 13.92 23.05
N GLU A 688 32.96 13.11 24.05
CA GLU A 688 33.31 13.42 25.41
C GLU A 688 34.83 13.65 25.43
N ALA A 689 35.21 14.83 25.91
CA ALA A 689 36.59 15.25 26.01
C ALA A 689 37.40 14.16 26.72
N ARG A 690 38.50 13.74 26.09
CA ARG A 690 39.54 12.94 26.74
C ARG A 690 40.20 13.70 27.87
#